data_AF-A0A2S4M4E7-F1
#
_entry.id   AF-A0A2S4M4E7-F1
#
_cell.length_a   1.000
_cell.length_b   1.000
_cell.length_c   1.000
_cell.angle_alpha   90.00
_cell.angle_beta   90.00
_cell.angle_gamma   90.00
#
_symmetry.space_group_name_H-M   'P 1'
#
loop_
_entity.id
_entity.type
_entity.pdbx_description
1 polymer ?
#
loop_
_entity_poly.entity_id
_entity_poly.type
_entity_poly.pdbx_seq_one_letter_code
_entity_poly.pdbx_strand_id
1 'polypeptide(L)'
;MLIKRKSADVQRGKLRAAMAGLSSGVMDRRTFLRRSGLVAGGVAAASALQIGSVRKADAAEGLGPASGTKIVKNICTHCSVGCTVKAEVSNGVWVGQEPAWESPINRGSHCAKGASVRELTHGDRRIKYPMKLVDGQWQRISWDVAISEIGDKMMQIRAKSGADSVYLLGSAKFSNEGAYLLRKFAAFWGTNNVDHQARICHSTTVAGVANTWGYGAMTNSYNDIRNSKTILFMGSNAAEAHPVSMQHILSGKEINRANVIVFDPRLTRTAAHATDYIRIRSGTDIAVIWGMMWHIFKNGWEDKDFLAARVYGMDDVRKEVEKYDPKTVEDITGVPEAQLKRAAETFAKVKPATFIWCMGVTQHSVGTANVRAICNLLLATGNVGGMGNGANIFRGHCNVQGATDFGLDVSNLPCYYGLVEGAWRHWARVWGVDYDYFVTRFDAVPAKGGRPARTAKANMETSGHTSTRWFDAANMPAEQVDQKDNLKAMIVMGHGGNTIPRMPDAVKGLETLELLVVADPHPTNFVSLGQRKNGTYLLPIGTQFECSGSRTCSNRSVQWGEKVVDPIFESANDYWVIYKLAQKLGFAEPMFKTLELVQGKYGPEPSAESILREINKGGWSTGYTGQSPERLKLHMQHQDKFDVVSLRGAKGSPVENDFYGLPWPCWGTPELKHPGTHILYNTALEANNGGGTFRPRFGLTRERTLPDGSKVNDTLLAENGSYSLNSEIKDGYPEFTMGMLKKLGWDQDLTPAEIATITWIGGNAVDTVNWANDLSGGIQRVALSHGCVPYGNGKARANAWNLPDPVPTHREPIYSPRVDLVAKWPARPDERTLRIPNLHTTMQKAAVERGVAKSFPIVLTSGRLVEYEGGGEETRSNKWLAELQQDMFVEINPADATERGIKDGAFVWVSGPENNAKAKVKALVTERVGKGVAFMPFHFGGFYQGVDQRGNYPKGLDPIVLGESVNTLTTYGYDPVTAMHEGKVTLCQIAAA
;
A
#
# COMPACT_ATOMS: atom_id res chain seq x y z
N MET A 1 -7.77 -1.92 -37.71
CA MET A 1 -7.65 -2.95 -38.77
C MET A 1 -6.79 -4.07 -38.20
N LEU A 2 -7.41 -5.16 -37.73
CA LEU A 2 -6.70 -6.30 -37.12
C LEU A 2 -6.34 -7.28 -38.23
N ILE A 3 -5.06 -7.33 -38.62
CA ILE A 3 -4.58 -8.34 -39.56
C ILE A 3 -4.48 -9.65 -38.80
N LYS A 4 -5.40 -10.60 -39.07
CA LYS A 4 -5.19 -12.02 -38.82
C LYS A 4 -3.86 -12.39 -39.48
N ARG A 5 -2.80 -12.64 -38.70
CA ARG A 5 -1.60 -13.29 -39.21
C ARG A 5 -2.02 -14.66 -39.71
N LYS A 6 -2.05 -14.82 -41.03
CA LYS A 6 -2.06 -16.13 -41.69
C LYS A 6 -0.87 -16.93 -41.17
N SER A 7 -1.15 -18.17 -40.84
CA SER A 7 -0.20 -19.23 -40.52
C SER A 7 1.00 -19.19 -41.46
N ALA A 8 2.17 -18.85 -40.93
CA ALA A 8 3.44 -19.16 -41.58
C ALA A 8 3.79 -20.60 -41.20
N ASP A 9 3.74 -21.50 -42.18
CA ASP A 9 4.29 -22.84 -42.09
C ASP A 9 5.76 -22.76 -41.67
N VAL A 10 6.06 -23.27 -40.47
CA VAL A 10 7.42 -23.50 -40.01
C VAL A 10 7.65 -25.00 -39.95
N GLN A 11 8.52 -25.47 -40.86
CA GLN A 11 9.08 -26.81 -40.90
C GLN A 11 9.50 -27.30 -39.50
N ARG A 12 8.66 -28.12 -38.87
CA ARG A 12 9.00 -28.93 -37.69
C ARG A 12 8.68 -30.38 -37.97
N GLY A 13 9.57 -31.03 -38.72
CA GLY A 13 9.33 -32.41 -39.16
C GLY A 13 10.59 -33.21 -39.42
N LYS A 14 11.55 -33.29 -38.49
CA LYS A 14 12.58 -34.35 -38.48
C LYS A 14 13.04 -34.82 -37.09
N LEU A 15 12.96 -33.98 -36.04
CA LEU A 15 13.48 -34.36 -34.71
C LEU A 15 12.52 -35.23 -33.86
N ARG A 16 11.20 -35.07 -34.03
CA ARG A 16 10.20 -35.85 -33.28
C ARG A 16 10.09 -37.31 -33.72
N ALA A 17 10.42 -37.62 -34.98
CA ALA A 17 10.38 -38.99 -35.49
C ALA A 17 11.55 -39.86 -34.95
N ALA A 18 12.67 -39.25 -34.58
CA ALA A 18 13.83 -39.97 -34.05
C ALA A 18 13.69 -40.37 -32.57
N MET A 19 12.86 -39.66 -31.79
CA MET A 19 12.70 -39.92 -30.35
C MET A 19 11.50 -40.80 -29.99
N ALA A 20 10.61 -41.11 -30.94
CA ALA A 20 9.43 -41.93 -30.70
C ALA A 20 9.73 -43.45 -30.59
N GLY A 21 10.93 -43.90 -30.97
CA GLY A 21 11.29 -45.32 -31.00
C GLY A 21 11.89 -45.90 -29.71
N LEU A 22 12.04 -45.10 -28.64
CA LEU A 22 12.89 -45.48 -27.49
C LEU A 22 12.17 -45.70 -26.16
N SER A 23 10.84 -45.65 -26.09
CA SER A 23 10.14 -45.90 -24.82
C SER A 23 8.88 -46.75 -24.97
N SER A 24 9.08 -48.06 -25.18
CA SER A 24 8.11 -49.04 -24.70
C SER A 24 8.86 -50.32 -24.28
N GLY A 25 8.76 -50.69 -23.00
CA GLY A 25 9.30 -51.93 -22.46
C GLY A 25 9.91 -51.78 -21.07
N VAL A 26 9.35 -52.50 -20.10
CA VAL A 26 9.85 -52.63 -18.72
C VAL A 26 11.28 -53.19 -18.75
N MET A 27 12.23 -52.49 -18.14
CA MET A 27 13.66 -52.82 -18.22
C MET A 27 14.10 -53.66 -17.01
N ASP A 28 14.67 -54.84 -17.26
CA ASP A 28 15.16 -55.72 -16.20
C ASP A 28 16.63 -55.42 -15.79
N ARG A 29 17.01 -55.95 -14.63
CA ARG A 29 18.33 -55.76 -14.00
C ARG A 29 19.50 -56.32 -14.81
N ARG A 30 19.30 -57.35 -15.65
CA ARG A 30 20.34 -57.92 -16.53
C ARG A 30 20.58 -57.03 -17.76
N THR A 31 19.53 -56.37 -18.25
CA THR A 31 19.60 -55.45 -19.39
C THR A 31 20.32 -54.15 -19.03
N PHE A 32 20.14 -53.66 -17.80
CA PHE A 32 20.88 -52.51 -17.26
C PHE A 32 22.39 -52.79 -17.21
N LEU A 33 22.80 -53.91 -16.60
CA LEU A 33 24.23 -54.25 -16.42
C LEU A 33 24.97 -54.51 -17.75
N ARG A 34 24.29 -55.08 -18.77
CA ARG A 34 24.88 -55.23 -20.12
C ARG A 34 25.12 -53.88 -20.81
N ARG A 35 24.28 -52.88 -20.57
CA ARG A 35 24.44 -51.53 -21.14
C ARG A 35 25.48 -50.70 -20.38
N SER A 36 25.64 -50.92 -19.07
CA SER A 36 26.71 -50.28 -18.28
C SER A 36 28.11 -50.74 -18.71
N GLY A 37 28.25 -52.01 -19.13
CA GLY A 37 29.53 -52.55 -19.62
C GLY A 37 30.02 -51.99 -20.97
N LEU A 38 29.14 -51.39 -21.76
CA LEU A 38 29.46 -50.76 -23.06
C LEU A 38 29.90 -49.29 -22.94
N VAL A 39 29.92 -48.72 -21.73
CA VAL A 39 30.40 -47.34 -21.49
C VAL A 39 31.91 -47.27 -21.26
N ALA A 40 32.56 -48.39 -20.93
CA ALA A 40 34.01 -48.43 -20.71
C ALA A 40 34.86 -48.32 -22.00
N GLY A 41 34.27 -48.55 -23.18
CA GLY A 41 34.97 -48.45 -24.48
C GLY A 41 34.89 -47.09 -25.17
N GLY A 42 34.06 -46.16 -24.68
CA GLY A 42 33.80 -44.86 -25.32
C GLY A 42 34.84 -43.76 -25.00
N VAL A 43 35.75 -44.01 -24.07
CA VAL A 43 36.74 -43.01 -23.62
C VAL A 43 37.84 -42.77 -24.67
N ALA A 44 38.06 -43.72 -25.60
CA ALA A 44 39.05 -43.57 -26.66
C ALA A 44 38.58 -42.75 -27.88
N ALA A 45 37.27 -42.49 -28.02
CA ALA A 45 36.74 -41.65 -29.10
C ALA A 45 36.65 -40.15 -28.74
N ALA A 46 36.83 -39.81 -27.45
CA ALA A 46 36.78 -38.43 -26.97
C ALA A 46 38.08 -37.64 -27.23
N SER A 47 39.19 -38.32 -27.53
CA SER A 47 40.49 -37.70 -27.81
C SER A 47 40.72 -37.36 -29.30
N ALA A 48 39.86 -37.84 -30.20
CA ALA A 48 39.94 -37.57 -31.64
C ALA A 48 38.97 -36.47 -32.12
N LEU A 49 38.05 -36.02 -31.26
CA LEU A 49 37.28 -34.80 -31.52
C LEU A 49 38.20 -33.62 -31.21
N GLN A 50 38.79 -33.05 -32.26
CA GLN A 50 39.49 -31.77 -32.17
C GLN A 50 38.66 -30.81 -31.32
N ILE A 51 39.26 -30.35 -30.22
CA ILE A 51 38.87 -29.16 -29.47
C ILE A 51 39.10 -27.97 -30.42
N GLY A 52 38.23 -27.87 -31.41
CA GLY A 52 38.19 -26.87 -32.45
C GLY A 52 36.89 -26.10 -32.29
N SER A 53 37.02 -24.87 -31.80
CA SER A 53 36.00 -23.82 -31.73
C SER A 53 34.81 -24.02 -30.77
N VAL A 54 35.08 -24.13 -29.47
CA VAL A 54 34.35 -23.22 -28.57
C VAL A 54 35.07 -21.88 -28.67
N ARG A 55 34.69 -21.06 -29.66
CA ARG A 55 35.07 -19.65 -29.62
C ARG A 55 34.31 -19.03 -28.46
N LYS A 56 35.02 -18.28 -27.61
CA LYS A 56 34.38 -17.27 -26.78
C LYS A 56 33.55 -16.44 -27.76
N ALA A 57 32.23 -16.42 -27.62
CA ALA A 57 31.44 -15.50 -28.41
C ALA A 57 31.91 -14.11 -27.99
N ASP A 58 32.67 -13.44 -28.86
CA ASP A 58 32.86 -12.01 -28.72
C ASP A 58 31.44 -11.44 -28.75
N ALA A 59 31.09 -10.67 -27.71
CA ALA A 59 29.84 -9.93 -27.72
C ALA A 59 29.81 -9.17 -29.05
N ALA A 60 28.73 -9.27 -29.81
CA ALA A 60 28.61 -8.53 -31.06
C ALA A 60 28.91 -7.05 -30.77
N GLU A 61 30.05 -6.56 -31.26
CA GLU A 61 30.38 -5.13 -31.23
C GLU A 61 29.30 -4.43 -32.06
N GLY A 62 28.33 -3.79 -31.39
CA GLY A 62 27.25 -3.10 -32.08
C GLY A 62 25.84 -3.22 -31.47
N LEU A 63 25.63 -3.98 -30.39
CA LEU A 63 24.35 -3.96 -29.64
C LEU A 63 24.34 -2.94 -28.48
N GLY A 64 25.16 -1.90 -28.56
CA GLY A 64 24.98 -0.72 -27.72
C GLY A 64 23.75 0.07 -28.17
N PRO A 65 23.20 0.95 -27.32
CA PRO A 65 22.15 1.88 -27.75
C PRO A 65 22.59 2.58 -29.04
N ALA A 66 21.67 2.75 -30.00
CA ALA A 66 21.98 3.44 -31.25
C ALA A 66 22.69 4.77 -30.95
N SER A 67 23.71 5.13 -31.73
CA SER A 67 24.48 6.37 -31.53
C SER A 67 23.54 7.57 -31.30
N GLY A 68 23.77 8.34 -30.23
CA GLY A 68 22.90 9.44 -29.80
C GLY A 68 21.77 9.07 -28.83
N THR A 69 21.69 7.81 -28.36
CA THR A 69 20.70 7.37 -27.36
C THR A 69 21.22 7.56 -25.93
N LYS A 70 20.45 8.26 -25.09
CA LYS A 70 20.71 8.47 -23.66
C LYS A 70 19.99 7.41 -22.84
N ILE A 71 20.67 6.86 -21.82
CA ILE A 71 20.02 6.03 -20.80
C ILE A 71 19.52 6.91 -19.65
N VAL A 72 18.23 6.84 -19.36
CA VAL A 72 17.60 7.54 -18.24
C VAL A 72 17.03 6.51 -17.26
N LYS A 73 17.34 6.65 -15.96
CA LYS A 73 16.82 5.75 -14.92
C LYS A 73 15.59 6.35 -14.27
N ASN A 74 14.56 5.51 -14.13
CA ASN A 74 13.36 5.85 -13.36
C ASN A 74 12.83 4.58 -12.65
N ILE A 75 11.76 4.69 -11.87
CA ILE A 75 11.16 3.58 -11.12
C ILE A 75 9.85 3.15 -11.79
N CYS A 76 9.57 1.85 -11.82
CA CYS A 76 8.30 1.30 -12.29
C CYS A 76 7.11 1.93 -11.53
N THR A 77 6.05 2.27 -12.24
CA THR A 77 4.88 3.02 -11.73
C THR A 77 3.73 2.14 -11.23
N HIS A 78 3.89 0.81 -11.24
CA HIS A 78 2.80 -0.12 -10.91
C HIS A 78 2.75 -0.50 -9.42
N CYS A 79 3.52 -1.52 -9.00
CA CYS A 79 3.48 -2.03 -7.62
C CYS A 79 4.60 -1.45 -6.73
N SER A 80 4.48 -1.64 -5.43
CA SER A 80 5.40 -1.13 -4.40
C SER A 80 6.77 -1.82 -4.31
N VAL A 81 7.15 -2.66 -5.29
CA VAL A 81 8.47 -3.35 -5.25
C VAL A 81 9.62 -2.36 -5.45
N GLY A 82 9.45 -1.32 -6.28
CA GLY A 82 10.49 -0.32 -6.52
C GLY A 82 11.49 -0.68 -7.64
N CYS A 83 11.06 -1.47 -8.64
CA CYS A 83 11.92 -1.89 -9.74
C CYS A 83 12.47 -0.70 -10.53
N THR A 84 13.77 -0.66 -10.80
CA THR A 84 14.37 0.35 -11.66
C THR A 84 14.18 -0.02 -13.13
N VAL A 85 13.77 0.97 -13.92
CA VAL A 85 13.62 0.93 -15.37
C VAL A 85 14.76 1.74 -15.98
N LYS A 86 15.48 1.17 -16.94
CA LYS A 86 16.45 1.89 -17.77
C LYS A 86 15.80 2.21 -19.10
N ALA A 87 15.41 3.46 -19.28
CA ALA A 87 14.82 3.96 -20.51
C ALA A 87 15.91 4.39 -21.50
N GLU A 88 15.78 3.95 -22.75
CA GLU A 88 16.60 4.37 -23.86
C GLU A 88 15.89 5.52 -24.59
N VAL A 89 16.49 6.70 -24.57
CA VAL A 89 15.88 7.93 -25.10
C VAL A 89 16.73 8.46 -26.25
N SER A 90 16.13 8.60 -27.42
CA SER A 90 16.76 9.17 -28.61
C SER A 90 15.90 10.32 -29.13
N ASN A 91 16.50 11.50 -29.34
CA ASN A 91 15.81 12.71 -29.80
C ASN A 91 14.55 13.06 -28.98
N GLY A 92 14.61 12.89 -27.64
CA GLY A 92 13.49 13.15 -26.73
C GLY A 92 12.39 12.08 -26.74
N VAL A 93 12.55 10.99 -27.49
CA VAL A 93 11.59 9.87 -27.59
C VAL A 93 12.11 8.64 -26.87
N TRP A 94 11.25 7.99 -26.08
CA TRP A 94 11.56 6.72 -25.43
C TRP A 94 11.48 5.56 -26.45
N VAL A 95 12.62 5.08 -26.94
CA VAL A 95 12.74 4.10 -28.04
C VAL A 95 12.87 2.66 -27.56
N GLY A 96 13.47 2.43 -26.39
CA GLY A 96 13.71 1.09 -25.83
C GLY A 96 13.74 1.09 -24.30
N GLN A 97 13.62 -0.06 -23.67
CA GLN A 97 13.80 -0.18 -22.21
C GLN A 97 14.41 -1.52 -21.82
N GLU A 98 15.18 -1.51 -20.74
CA GLU A 98 15.74 -2.72 -20.11
C GLU A 98 15.56 -2.64 -18.58
N PRO A 99 15.43 -3.79 -17.88
CA PRO A 99 15.53 -3.81 -16.44
C PRO A 99 16.96 -3.48 -15.99
N ALA A 100 17.10 -2.84 -14.81
CA ALA A 100 18.41 -2.60 -14.21
C ALA A 100 18.98 -3.85 -13.54
N TRP A 101 20.11 -4.36 -14.05
CA TRP A 101 20.88 -5.45 -13.43
C TRP A 101 21.57 -5.01 -12.15
N GLU A 102 22.01 -3.76 -12.12
CA GLU A 102 22.67 -3.12 -10.99
C GLU A 102 21.74 -2.83 -9.82
N SER A 103 20.42 -2.82 -10.02
CA SER A 103 19.48 -2.55 -8.94
C SER A 103 19.43 -3.72 -7.96
N PRO A 104 19.66 -3.50 -6.65
CA PRO A 104 19.55 -4.57 -5.66
C PRO A 104 18.10 -5.10 -5.54
N ILE A 105 17.12 -4.33 -6.02
CA ILE A 105 15.70 -4.69 -5.96
C ILE A 105 15.32 -5.67 -7.07
N ASN A 106 15.45 -5.27 -8.34
CA ASN A 106 14.93 -6.07 -9.45
C ASN A 106 15.97 -6.88 -10.21
N ARG A 107 17.29 -6.63 -10.04
CA ARG A 107 18.38 -7.50 -10.51
C ARG A 107 18.19 -8.03 -11.94
N GLY A 108 17.87 -7.13 -12.87
CA GLY A 108 17.68 -7.49 -14.28
C GLY A 108 16.33 -8.12 -14.62
N SER A 109 15.34 -8.04 -13.74
CA SER A 109 13.99 -8.55 -13.98
C SER A 109 12.93 -7.45 -14.06
N HIS A 110 11.89 -7.75 -14.83
CA HIS A 110 10.60 -7.07 -14.81
C HIS A 110 9.48 -8.12 -14.80
N CYS A 111 8.35 -7.80 -14.16
CA CYS A 111 7.11 -8.53 -14.42
C CYS A 111 6.47 -8.01 -15.73
N ALA A 112 5.41 -8.68 -16.22
CA ALA A 112 4.71 -8.27 -17.43
C ALA A 112 4.34 -6.77 -17.43
N LYS A 113 3.81 -6.26 -16.30
CA LYS A 113 3.48 -4.84 -16.12
C LYS A 113 4.70 -3.92 -16.22
N GLY A 114 5.81 -4.32 -15.59
CA GLY A 114 7.06 -3.55 -15.61
C GLY A 114 7.68 -3.50 -17.00
N ALA A 115 7.57 -4.59 -17.76
CA ALA A 115 8.06 -4.67 -19.13
C ALA A 115 7.25 -3.80 -20.11
N SER A 116 6.01 -3.44 -19.75
CA SER A 116 5.11 -2.69 -20.62
C SER A 116 5.02 -1.19 -20.34
N VAL A 117 5.77 -0.66 -19.34
CA VAL A 117 5.61 0.73 -18.88
C VAL A 117 5.93 1.79 -19.94
N ARG A 118 6.82 1.49 -20.90
CA ARG A 118 7.11 2.37 -22.03
C ARG A 118 5.85 2.77 -22.80
N GLU A 119 4.90 1.85 -22.98
CA GLU A 119 3.63 2.14 -23.68
C GLU A 119 2.78 3.19 -22.97
N LEU A 120 3.03 3.46 -21.69
CA LEU A 120 2.34 4.53 -21.00
C LEU A 120 2.65 5.88 -21.63
N THR A 121 3.83 6.11 -22.19
CA THR A 121 4.23 7.41 -22.78
C THR A 121 3.99 7.52 -24.29
N HIS A 122 3.40 6.52 -24.94
CA HIS A 122 3.09 6.57 -26.38
C HIS A 122 1.87 5.75 -26.81
N GLY A 123 1.05 5.28 -25.86
CA GLY A 123 -0.12 4.46 -26.14
C GLY A 123 -1.28 5.22 -26.77
N ASP A 124 -1.99 4.55 -27.68
CA ASP A 124 -3.09 5.15 -28.47
C ASP A 124 -4.32 5.55 -27.64
N ARG A 125 -4.45 4.99 -26.42
CA ARG A 125 -5.56 5.21 -25.49
C ARG A 125 -5.29 6.31 -24.44
N ARG A 126 -4.17 7.05 -24.55
CA ARG A 126 -3.85 8.19 -23.68
C ARG A 126 -4.80 9.36 -23.90
N ILE A 127 -5.16 10.05 -22.82
CA ILE A 127 -5.88 11.34 -22.89
C ILE A 127 -4.94 12.39 -23.48
N LYS A 128 -5.38 13.05 -24.55
CA LYS A 128 -4.52 13.94 -25.35
C LYS A 128 -4.68 15.42 -25.03
N TYR A 129 -5.85 15.83 -24.57
CA TYR A 129 -6.21 17.24 -24.37
C TYR A 129 -7.29 17.37 -23.28
N PRO A 130 -7.38 18.53 -22.60
CA PRO A 130 -8.47 18.80 -21.68
C PRO A 130 -9.83 18.68 -22.38
N MET A 131 -10.79 18.07 -21.71
CA MET A 131 -12.14 17.92 -22.22
C MET A 131 -13.17 18.23 -21.14
N LYS A 132 -14.35 18.67 -21.57
CA LYS A 132 -15.55 18.73 -20.73
C LYS A 132 -16.70 17.98 -21.37
N LEU A 133 -17.61 17.51 -20.53
CA LEU A 133 -18.86 16.91 -20.95
C LEU A 133 -19.92 17.99 -21.13
N VAL A 134 -20.51 18.06 -22.32
CA VAL A 134 -21.61 18.98 -22.67
C VAL A 134 -22.73 18.15 -23.27
N ASP A 135 -23.89 18.13 -22.63
CA ASP A 135 -25.06 17.34 -23.01
C ASP A 135 -24.74 15.87 -23.32
N GLY A 136 -23.84 15.29 -22.53
CA GLY A 136 -23.40 13.90 -22.64
C GLY A 136 -22.35 13.65 -23.73
N GLN A 137 -21.80 14.69 -24.36
CA GLN A 137 -20.76 14.59 -25.39
C GLN A 137 -19.46 15.25 -24.94
N TRP A 138 -18.32 14.57 -25.16
CA TRP A 138 -17.00 15.09 -24.82
C TRP A 138 -16.55 16.15 -25.83
N GLN A 139 -16.22 17.34 -25.34
CA GLN A 139 -15.70 18.45 -26.14
C GLN A 139 -14.31 18.85 -25.65
N ARG A 140 -13.36 19.01 -26.57
CA ARG A 140 -12.02 19.54 -26.26
C ARG A 140 -12.13 21.00 -25.82
N ILE A 141 -11.37 21.35 -24.79
CA ILE A 141 -11.20 22.72 -24.29
C ILE A 141 -9.71 23.01 -24.09
N SER A 142 -9.34 24.27 -23.88
CA SER A 142 -7.98 24.63 -23.47
C SER A 142 -7.78 24.44 -21.97
N TRP A 143 -6.53 24.40 -21.53
CA TRP A 143 -6.19 24.41 -20.11
C TRP A 143 -6.70 25.66 -19.38
N ASP A 144 -6.63 26.84 -20.00
CA ASP A 144 -7.11 28.09 -19.38
C ASP A 144 -8.62 28.05 -19.12
N VAL A 145 -9.40 27.54 -20.09
CA VAL A 145 -10.84 27.32 -19.92
C VAL A 145 -11.09 26.29 -18.81
N ALA A 146 -10.38 25.17 -18.82
CA ALA A 146 -10.54 24.14 -17.80
C ALA A 146 -10.26 24.68 -16.39
N ILE A 147 -9.11 25.33 -16.17
CA ILE A 147 -8.72 25.89 -14.87
C ILE A 147 -9.72 26.98 -14.43
N SER A 148 -10.15 27.86 -15.34
CA SER A 148 -11.12 28.89 -14.97
C SER A 148 -12.46 28.30 -14.58
N GLU A 149 -13.09 27.50 -15.45
CA GLU A 149 -14.43 26.94 -15.21
C GLU A 149 -14.45 26.05 -13.94
N ILE A 150 -13.42 25.24 -13.73
CA ILE A 150 -13.27 24.40 -12.53
C ILE A 150 -13.14 25.28 -11.28
N GLY A 151 -12.20 26.24 -11.29
CA GLY A 151 -11.96 27.10 -10.14
C GLY A 151 -13.17 27.97 -9.77
N ASP A 152 -13.87 28.52 -10.78
CA ASP A 152 -15.09 29.30 -10.57
C ASP A 152 -16.19 28.44 -9.93
N LYS A 153 -16.36 27.20 -10.40
CA LYS A 153 -17.33 26.27 -9.83
C LYS A 153 -16.96 25.84 -8.41
N MET A 154 -15.67 25.61 -8.12
CA MET A 154 -15.20 25.32 -6.76
C MET A 154 -15.49 26.49 -5.80
N MET A 155 -15.24 27.74 -6.22
CA MET A 155 -15.51 28.92 -5.41
C MET A 155 -17.01 29.15 -5.19
N GLN A 156 -17.83 28.90 -6.21
CA GLN A 156 -19.29 28.93 -6.09
C GLN A 156 -19.77 27.91 -5.04
N ILE A 157 -19.28 26.67 -5.12
CA ILE A 157 -19.63 25.59 -4.19
C ILE A 157 -19.17 25.94 -2.78
N ARG A 158 -17.95 26.45 -2.60
CA ARG A 158 -17.45 26.89 -1.29
C ARG A 158 -18.34 27.97 -0.67
N ALA A 159 -18.71 28.99 -1.44
CA ALA A 159 -19.57 30.07 -0.95
C ALA A 159 -20.93 29.55 -0.46
N LYS A 160 -21.53 28.60 -1.19
CA LYS A 160 -22.84 28.02 -0.88
C LYS A 160 -22.80 26.97 0.24
N SER A 161 -21.87 26.02 0.14
CA SER A 161 -21.88 24.75 0.88
C SER A 161 -20.67 24.55 1.80
N GLY A 162 -19.68 25.45 1.77
CA GLY A 162 -18.45 25.37 2.57
C GLY A 162 -17.31 24.60 1.89
N ALA A 163 -16.08 24.78 2.38
CA ALA A 163 -14.86 24.19 1.84
C ALA A 163 -14.88 22.65 1.89
N ASP A 164 -15.45 22.06 2.94
CA ASP A 164 -15.60 20.62 3.10
C ASP A 164 -16.59 19.98 2.11
N SER A 165 -17.36 20.75 1.34
CA SER A 165 -18.20 20.20 0.27
C SER A 165 -17.40 19.80 -0.99
N VAL A 166 -16.10 20.08 -1.02
CA VAL A 166 -15.16 19.67 -2.07
C VAL A 166 -14.30 18.52 -1.58
N TYR A 167 -14.33 17.40 -2.30
CA TYR A 167 -13.53 16.22 -2.03
C TYR A 167 -12.29 16.16 -2.93
N LEU A 168 -11.11 15.98 -2.34
CA LEU A 168 -9.84 15.88 -3.06
C LEU A 168 -9.33 14.44 -3.00
N LEU A 169 -9.51 13.68 -4.08
CA LEU A 169 -9.05 12.30 -4.18
C LEU A 169 -7.71 12.25 -4.91
N GLY A 170 -6.64 12.00 -4.16
CA GLY A 170 -5.28 11.94 -4.68
C GLY A 170 -4.82 10.53 -5.09
N SER A 171 -3.53 10.44 -5.40
CA SER A 171 -2.92 9.24 -5.97
C SER A 171 -1.75 8.67 -5.19
N ALA A 172 -1.75 7.35 -5.04
CA ALA A 172 -0.60 6.52 -4.67
C ALA A 172 0.38 6.28 -5.84
N LYS A 173 0.11 6.87 -7.01
CA LYS A 173 1.02 6.91 -8.17
C LYS A 173 1.70 8.26 -8.33
N PHE A 174 1.36 9.27 -7.53
CA PHE A 174 2.14 10.49 -7.47
C PHE A 174 3.58 10.19 -7.06
N SER A 175 4.49 11.09 -7.42
CA SER A 175 5.72 11.27 -6.67
C SER A 175 5.42 11.69 -5.23
N ASN A 176 6.42 11.59 -4.37
CA ASN A 176 6.36 12.10 -3.00
C ASN A 176 6.04 13.60 -2.98
N GLU A 177 6.63 14.33 -3.93
CA GLU A 177 6.43 15.76 -4.11
C GLU A 177 4.97 16.06 -4.51
N GLY A 178 4.38 15.28 -5.43
CA GLY A 178 2.98 15.43 -5.84
C GLY A 178 1.99 15.12 -4.72
N ALA A 179 2.24 14.05 -3.95
CA ALA A 179 1.43 13.71 -2.78
C ALA A 179 1.49 14.79 -1.70
N TYR A 180 2.68 15.31 -1.43
CA TYR A 180 2.88 16.41 -0.51
C TYR A 180 2.16 17.69 -0.97
N LEU A 181 2.31 18.07 -2.25
CA LEU A 181 1.67 19.26 -2.80
C LEU A 181 0.14 19.18 -2.75
N LEU A 182 -0.47 18.02 -3.04
CA LEU A 182 -1.92 17.89 -2.96
C LEU A 182 -2.42 17.93 -1.51
N ARG A 183 -1.66 17.37 -0.56
CA ARG A 183 -2.00 17.49 0.87
C ARG A 183 -1.87 18.93 1.38
N LYS A 184 -0.82 19.63 0.95
CA LYS A 184 -0.61 21.07 1.21
C LYS A 184 -1.75 21.88 0.59
N PHE A 185 -2.13 21.60 -0.66
CA PHE A 185 -3.29 22.23 -1.32
C PHE A 185 -4.57 22.07 -0.50
N ALA A 186 -4.86 20.88 0.04
CA ALA A 186 -6.03 20.65 0.89
C ALA A 186 -6.02 21.52 2.17
N ALA A 187 -4.84 21.72 2.79
CA ALA A 187 -4.69 22.61 3.94
C ALA A 187 -4.95 24.08 3.60
N PHE A 188 -4.42 24.56 2.46
CA PHE A 188 -4.65 25.94 1.98
C PHE A 188 -6.07 26.15 1.44
N TRP A 189 -6.71 25.11 0.93
CA TRP A 189 -8.14 25.12 0.62
C TRP A 189 -8.97 25.23 1.90
N GLY A 190 -8.60 24.51 2.96
CA GLY A 190 -9.31 24.47 4.23
C GLY A 190 -10.24 23.26 4.36
N THR A 191 -9.76 22.09 3.93
CA THR A 191 -10.50 20.83 4.10
C THR A 191 -9.59 19.68 4.54
N ASN A 192 -10.17 18.74 5.29
CA ASN A 192 -9.58 17.42 5.56
C ASN A 192 -10.26 16.31 4.74
N ASN A 193 -11.17 16.65 3.82
CA ASN A 193 -11.77 15.72 2.85
C ASN A 193 -10.78 15.43 1.71
N VAL A 194 -9.64 14.86 2.08
CA VAL A 194 -8.56 14.44 1.19
C VAL A 194 -8.13 13.01 1.53
N ASP A 195 -8.00 12.15 0.53
CA ASP A 195 -7.65 10.73 0.75
C ASP A 195 -6.94 10.16 -0.49
N HIS A 196 -6.44 8.92 -0.34
CA HIS A 196 -5.81 8.18 -1.45
C HIS A 196 -5.99 6.66 -1.28
N GLN A 197 -5.38 5.88 -2.16
CA GLN A 197 -5.55 4.42 -2.26
C GLN A 197 -5.14 3.64 -1.00
N ALA A 198 -4.42 4.22 -0.03
CA ALA A 198 -4.19 3.51 1.25
C ALA A 198 -5.52 3.14 1.92
N ARG A 199 -6.58 3.94 1.75
CA ARG A 199 -7.92 3.66 2.30
C ARG A 199 -8.55 2.35 1.83
N ILE A 200 -8.19 1.91 0.64
CA ILE A 200 -8.62 0.63 0.05
C ILE A 200 -7.45 -0.37 0.00
N CYS A 201 -6.39 -0.14 0.77
CA CYS A 201 -5.19 -0.97 0.73
C CYS A 201 -4.59 -1.23 2.11
N HIS A 202 -3.98 -0.24 2.76
CA HIS A 202 -3.21 -0.42 3.99
C HIS A 202 -3.54 0.56 5.13
N SER A 203 -4.64 1.32 5.08
CA SER A 203 -5.02 2.19 6.20
C SER A 203 -5.15 1.42 7.52
N THR A 204 -5.76 0.22 7.50
CA THR A 204 -5.85 -0.66 8.68
C THR A 204 -4.50 -1.23 9.11
N THR A 205 -3.55 -1.39 8.19
CA THR A 205 -2.16 -1.69 8.54
C THR A 205 -1.54 -0.54 9.31
N VAL A 206 -1.64 0.68 8.79
CA VAL A 206 -1.07 1.87 9.45
C VAL A 206 -1.65 1.99 10.86
N ALA A 207 -2.98 1.89 10.99
CA ALA A 207 -3.64 1.92 12.29
C ALA A 207 -3.16 0.76 13.20
N GLY A 208 -3.22 -0.49 12.74
CA GLY A 208 -2.91 -1.66 13.58
C GLY A 208 -1.45 -1.73 14.02
N VAL A 209 -0.52 -1.60 13.07
CA VAL A 209 0.92 -1.69 13.36
C VAL A 209 1.38 -0.50 14.18
N ALA A 210 0.99 0.74 13.82
CA ALA A 210 1.41 1.92 14.58
C ALA A 210 0.87 1.90 16.01
N ASN A 211 -0.36 1.42 16.22
CA ASN A 211 -0.94 1.24 17.55
C ASN A 211 -0.35 0.05 18.33
N THR A 212 0.56 -0.74 17.74
CA THR A 212 1.24 -1.84 18.43
C THR A 212 2.73 -1.53 18.65
N TRP A 213 3.43 -0.99 17.64
CA TRP A 213 4.89 -0.80 17.63
C TRP A 213 5.36 0.66 17.50
N GLY A 214 4.44 1.59 17.21
CA GLY A 214 4.73 3.02 17.07
C GLY A 214 4.73 3.56 15.64
N TYR A 215 5.21 2.78 14.66
CA TYR A 215 5.18 3.13 13.23
C TYR A 215 4.31 2.16 12.42
N GLY A 216 3.59 2.68 11.43
CA GLY A 216 2.62 1.93 10.62
C GLY A 216 3.20 1.23 9.38
N ALA A 217 4.52 1.03 9.31
CA ALA A 217 5.24 0.65 8.10
C ALA A 217 5.76 -0.79 8.11
N MET A 218 6.21 -1.27 6.95
CA MET A 218 6.96 -2.53 6.83
C MET A 218 8.25 -2.43 7.65
N THR A 219 8.57 -3.45 8.45
CA THR A 219 9.71 -3.37 9.38
C THR A 219 11.04 -3.67 8.73
N ASN A 220 11.06 -4.51 7.69
CA ASN A 220 12.28 -5.00 7.02
C ASN A 220 12.24 -4.64 5.52
N SER A 221 12.93 -5.41 4.67
CA SER A 221 12.98 -5.22 3.22
C SER A 221 12.72 -6.50 2.44
N TYR A 222 12.39 -6.37 1.14
CA TYR A 222 12.26 -7.53 0.24
C TYR A 222 13.53 -8.37 0.22
N ASN A 223 14.68 -7.69 0.23
CA ASN A 223 16.01 -8.29 0.19
C ASN A 223 16.33 -9.05 1.48
N ASP A 224 15.96 -8.51 2.64
CA ASP A 224 16.21 -9.14 3.94
C ASP A 224 15.40 -10.45 4.14
N ILE A 225 14.29 -10.62 3.41
CA ILE A 225 13.53 -11.89 3.43
C ILE A 225 14.43 -13.08 3.05
N ARG A 226 15.49 -12.85 2.27
CA ARG A 226 16.50 -13.86 1.91
C ARG A 226 17.21 -14.48 3.12
N ASN A 227 17.15 -13.85 4.29
CA ASN A 227 17.71 -14.38 5.54
C ASN A 227 16.74 -15.29 6.32
N SER A 228 15.46 -15.30 5.95
CA SER A 228 14.41 -16.02 6.69
C SER A 228 14.53 -17.55 6.51
N LYS A 229 14.28 -18.31 7.59
CA LYS A 229 14.12 -19.78 7.56
C LYS A 229 12.67 -20.23 7.60
N THR A 230 11.76 -19.37 8.04
CA THR A 230 10.32 -19.57 7.93
C THR A 230 9.64 -18.31 7.41
N ILE A 231 8.87 -18.44 6.34
CA ILE A 231 8.15 -17.36 5.69
C ILE A 231 6.67 -17.74 5.70
N LEU A 232 5.85 -16.94 6.37
CA LEU A 232 4.40 -17.16 6.44
C LEU A 232 3.68 -16.07 5.64
N PHE A 233 2.84 -16.48 4.69
CA PHE A 233 1.93 -15.60 3.96
C PHE A 233 0.50 -15.77 4.48
N MET A 234 -0.17 -14.66 4.79
CA MET A 234 -1.61 -14.62 4.98
C MET A 234 -2.15 -13.34 4.37
N GLY A 235 -3.19 -13.47 3.54
CA GLY A 235 -3.77 -12.33 2.82
C GLY A 235 -2.81 -11.61 1.87
N SER A 236 -1.81 -12.34 1.34
CA SER A 236 -0.88 -11.86 0.33
C SER A 236 -0.67 -12.93 -0.74
N ASN A 237 -0.70 -12.49 -2.01
CA ASN A 237 -0.42 -13.32 -3.18
C ASN A 237 0.69 -12.66 -4.00
N ALA A 238 1.91 -12.71 -3.46
CA ALA A 238 3.07 -12.01 -4.00
C ALA A 238 3.42 -12.42 -5.45
N ALA A 239 3.20 -13.67 -5.84
CA ALA A 239 3.44 -14.12 -7.22
C ALA A 239 2.59 -13.37 -8.28
N GLU A 240 1.47 -12.78 -7.88
CA GLU A 240 0.61 -11.99 -8.78
C GLU A 240 0.71 -10.49 -8.48
N ALA A 241 0.67 -10.11 -7.20
CA ALA A 241 0.65 -8.72 -6.77
C ALA A 241 2.04 -8.06 -6.72
N HIS A 242 3.10 -8.85 -6.48
CA HIS A 242 4.48 -8.38 -6.31
C HIS A 242 5.49 -9.31 -6.99
N PRO A 243 5.35 -9.68 -8.27
CA PRO A 243 6.05 -10.86 -8.82
C PRO A 243 7.58 -10.78 -8.71
N VAL A 244 8.14 -9.57 -8.83
CA VAL A 244 9.58 -9.35 -8.72
C VAL A 244 10.08 -9.61 -7.30
N SER A 245 9.26 -9.46 -6.25
CA SER A 245 9.68 -9.82 -4.88
C SER A 245 9.85 -11.33 -4.68
N MET A 246 9.17 -12.15 -5.49
CA MET A 246 9.31 -13.62 -5.44
C MET A 246 10.75 -14.06 -5.71
N GLN A 247 11.56 -13.29 -6.45
CA GLN A 247 12.97 -13.65 -6.64
C GLN A 247 13.73 -13.71 -5.30
N HIS A 248 13.42 -12.79 -4.38
CA HIS A 248 14.07 -12.73 -3.06
C HIS A 248 13.55 -13.84 -2.16
N ILE A 249 12.23 -14.09 -2.21
CA ILE A 249 11.59 -15.18 -1.46
C ILE A 249 12.10 -16.54 -1.92
N LEU A 250 12.09 -16.82 -3.22
CA LEU A 250 12.50 -18.12 -3.79
C LEU A 250 14.01 -18.35 -3.65
N SER A 251 14.84 -17.33 -3.88
CA SER A 251 16.28 -17.44 -3.62
C SER A 251 16.55 -17.74 -2.14
N GLY A 252 15.88 -17.03 -1.22
CA GLY A 252 16.00 -17.29 0.22
C GLY A 252 15.51 -18.69 0.60
N LYS A 253 14.40 -19.13 0.01
CA LYS A 253 13.86 -20.48 0.18
C LYS A 253 14.89 -21.55 -0.19
N GLU A 254 15.54 -21.41 -1.35
CA GLU A 254 16.54 -22.37 -1.80
C GLU A 254 17.82 -22.34 -0.94
N ILE A 255 18.35 -21.15 -0.68
CA ILE A 255 19.61 -20.96 0.08
C ILE A 255 19.46 -21.47 1.52
N ASN A 256 18.38 -21.10 2.20
CA ASN A 256 18.18 -21.42 3.61
C ASN A 256 17.41 -22.72 3.84
N ARG A 257 16.94 -23.38 2.76
CA ARG A 257 15.91 -24.43 2.83
C ARG A 257 14.69 -23.98 3.64
N ALA A 258 14.26 -22.74 3.39
CA ALA A 258 13.23 -22.09 4.21
C ALA A 258 11.85 -22.74 4.02
N ASN A 259 11.08 -22.78 5.10
CA ASN A 259 9.66 -23.11 5.05
C ASN A 259 8.90 -21.91 4.44
N VAL A 260 7.99 -22.19 3.50
CA VAL A 260 7.08 -21.19 2.93
C VAL A 260 5.66 -21.67 3.17
N ILE A 261 4.98 -21.10 4.16
CA ILE A 261 3.62 -21.49 4.56
C ILE A 261 2.65 -20.45 4.03
N VAL A 262 1.60 -20.86 3.33
CA VAL A 262 0.61 -19.95 2.73
C VAL A 262 -0.78 -20.25 3.27
N PHE A 263 -1.36 -19.29 3.98
CA PHE A 263 -2.76 -19.26 4.38
C PHE A 263 -3.55 -18.42 3.37
N ASP A 264 -4.43 -19.07 2.60
CA ASP A 264 -5.28 -18.38 1.61
C ASP A 264 -6.56 -19.19 1.34
N PRO A 265 -7.74 -18.57 1.17
CA PRO A 265 -8.95 -19.29 0.75
C PRO A 265 -8.79 -20.00 -0.61
N ARG A 266 -7.79 -19.62 -1.41
CA ARG A 266 -7.51 -20.19 -2.72
C ARG A 266 -6.11 -20.80 -2.79
N LEU A 267 -5.97 -21.83 -3.62
CA LEU A 267 -4.65 -22.29 -4.07
C LEU A 267 -4.13 -21.30 -5.13
N THR A 268 -3.49 -20.23 -4.66
CA THR A 268 -2.94 -19.16 -5.50
C THR A 268 -1.63 -19.54 -6.19
N ARG A 269 -1.15 -18.70 -7.11
CA ARG A 269 0.20 -18.87 -7.70
C ARG A 269 1.30 -18.78 -6.63
N THR A 270 1.09 -18.03 -5.55
CA THR A 270 2.03 -18.03 -4.41
C THR A 270 1.98 -19.35 -3.65
N ALA A 271 0.78 -19.88 -3.39
CA ALA A 271 0.59 -21.16 -2.72
C ALA A 271 1.19 -22.34 -3.51
N ALA A 272 1.21 -22.26 -4.84
CA ALA A 272 1.87 -23.27 -5.69
C ALA A 272 3.39 -23.39 -5.45
N HIS A 273 4.02 -22.37 -4.86
CA HIS A 273 5.43 -22.39 -4.46
C HIS A 273 5.62 -22.66 -2.96
N ALA A 274 4.56 -22.88 -2.20
CA ALA A 274 4.62 -23.12 -0.77
C ALA A 274 5.20 -24.50 -0.44
N THR A 275 5.77 -24.64 0.75
CA THR A 275 6.04 -25.95 1.37
C THR A 275 4.80 -26.49 2.07
N ASP A 276 3.91 -25.61 2.55
CA ASP A 276 2.60 -25.98 3.11
C ASP A 276 1.55 -24.94 2.69
N TYR A 277 0.40 -25.42 2.20
CA TYR A 277 -0.75 -24.59 1.86
C TYR A 277 -1.91 -24.94 2.80
N ILE A 278 -2.43 -23.91 3.46
CA ILE A 278 -3.47 -24.01 4.47
C ILE A 278 -4.67 -23.20 3.97
N ARG A 279 -5.76 -23.89 3.64
CA ARG A 279 -6.99 -23.22 3.20
C ARG A 279 -7.75 -22.70 4.41
N ILE A 280 -8.11 -21.41 4.37
CA ILE A 280 -8.89 -20.74 5.41
C ILE A 280 -10.21 -20.21 4.85
N ARG A 281 -11.24 -20.11 5.68
CA ARG A 281 -12.44 -19.32 5.35
C ARG A 281 -12.10 -17.82 5.41
N SER A 282 -12.48 -17.06 4.38
CA SER A 282 -12.25 -15.61 4.36
C SER A 282 -12.95 -14.91 5.53
N GLY A 283 -12.28 -13.93 6.15
CA GLY A 283 -12.78 -13.21 7.32
C GLY A 283 -12.58 -13.92 8.66
N THR A 284 -11.69 -14.91 8.73
CA THR A 284 -11.43 -15.69 9.96
C THR A 284 -9.98 -15.60 10.44
N ASP A 285 -9.22 -14.63 9.93
CA ASP A 285 -7.78 -14.47 10.15
C ASP A 285 -7.42 -14.42 11.64
N ILE A 286 -8.19 -13.69 12.47
CA ILE A 286 -7.96 -13.60 13.92
C ILE A 286 -8.02 -14.99 14.58
N ALA A 287 -9.02 -15.81 14.25
CA ALA A 287 -9.15 -17.14 14.83
C ALA A 287 -7.99 -18.07 14.43
N VAL A 288 -7.47 -17.95 13.20
CA VAL A 288 -6.27 -18.69 12.77
C VAL A 288 -5.05 -18.27 13.59
N ILE A 289 -4.81 -16.97 13.73
CA ILE A 289 -3.66 -16.44 14.48
C ILE A 289 -3.76 -16.79 15.96
N TRP A 290 -4.95 -16.67 16.56
CA TRP A 290 -5.18 -17.07 17.95
C TRP A 290 -5.04 -18.58 18.15
N GLY A 291 -5.48 -19.42 17.22
CA GLY A 291 -5.22 -20.86 17.27
C GLY A 291 -3.72 -21.21 17.20
N MET A 292 -2.94 -20.49 16.37
CA MET A 292 -1.48 -20.62 16.41
C MET A 292 -0.91 -20.23 17.77
N MET A 293 -1.35 -19.09 18.32
CA MET A 293 -0.90 -18.63 19.64
C MET A 293 -1.33 -19.54 20.77
N TRP A 294 -2.49 -20.20 20.66
CA TRP A 294 -2.95 -21.21 21.62
C TRP A 294 -1.93 -22.34 21.72
N HIS A 295 -1.50 -22.89 20.58
CA HIS A 295 -0.45 -23.92 20.57
C HIS A 295 0.88 -23.40 21.09
N ILE A 296 1.29 -22.19 20.71
CA ILE A 296 2.54 -21.58 21.19
C ILE A 296 2.54 -21.48 22.71
N PHE A 297 1.50 -20.89 23.30
CA PHE A 297 1.40 -20.71 24.74
C PHE A 297 1.21 -22.00 25.51
N LYS A 298 0.40 -22.95 25.01
CA LYS A 298 0.21 -24.25 25.68
C LYS A 298 1.48 -25.10 25.72
N ASN A 299 2.38 -24.91 24.75
CA ASN A 299 3.64 -25.66 24.68
C ASN A 299 4.87 -24.86 25.15
N GLY A 300 4.69 -23.62 25.61
CA GLY A 300 5.78 -22.77 26.10
C GLY A 300 6.77 -22.33 25.02
N TRP A 301 6.32 -22.17 23.76
CA TRP A 301 7.17 -21.79 22.62
C TRP A 301 7.32 -20.28 22.44
N GLU A 302 6.70 -19.47 23.32
CA GLU A 302 6.87 -18.02 23.30
C GLU A 302 8.28 -17.57 23.72
N ASP A 303 8.67 -16.39 23.25
CA ASP A 303 9.94 -15.75 23.61
C ASP A 303 9.78 -14.92 24.89
N LYS A 304 9.97 -15.57 26.04
CA LYS A 304 9.70 -14.99 27.36
C LYS A 304 10.60 -13.78 27.66
N ASP A 305 11.85 -13.83 27.26
CA ASP A 305 12.82 -12.75 27.50
C ASP A 305 12.47 -11.52 26.67
N PHE A 306 12.12 -11.71 25.39
CA PHE A 306 11.65 -10.62 24.54
C PHE A 306 10.37 -9.99 25.09
N LEU A 307 9.41 -10.81 25.54
CA LEU A 307 8.16 -10.34 26.10
C LEU A 307 8.38 -9.49 27.35
N ALA A 308 9.18 -9.98 28.31
CA ALA A 308 9.47 -9.27 29.55
C ALA A 308 10.13 -7.90 29.28
N ALA A 309 11.13 -7.89 28.39
CA ALA A 309 11.91 -6.69 28.11
C ALA A 309 11.15 -5.65 27.27
N ARG A 310 10.34 -6.08 26.28
CA ARG A 310 9.90 -5.21 25.18
C ARG A 310 8.40 -5.15 24.95
N VAL A 311 7.58 -5.89 25.69
CA VAL A 311 6.14 -6.01 25.42
C VAL A 311 5.28 -5.76 26.64
N TYR A 312 4.25 -4.93 26.48
CA TYR A 312 3.23 -4.68 27.50
C TYR A 312 1.91 -5.39 27.14
N GLY A 313 1.25 -6.01 28.13
CA GLY A 313 -0.12 -6.51 28.02
C GLY A 313 -0.29 -7.85 27.29
N MET A 314 0.76 -8.68 27.17
CA MET A 314 0.65 -10.00 26.52
C MET A 314 -0.23 -10.97 27.32
N ASP A 315 -0.33 -10.80 28.64
CA ASP A 315 -1.21 -11.64 29.46
C ASP A 315 -2.69 -11.44 29.15
N ASP A 316 -3.10 -10.24 28.74
CA ASP A 316 -4.48 -9.99 28.28
C ASP A 316 -4.74 -10.71 26.95
N VAL A 317 -3.74 -10.79 26.06
CA VAL A 317 -3.83 -11.59 24.84
C VAL A 317 -3.89 -13.07 25.17
N ARG A 318 -3.11 -13.56 26.14
CA ARG A 318 -3.12 -14.96 26.56
C ARG A 318 -4.53 -15.38 27.04
N LYS A 319 -5.19 -14.54 27.83
CA LYS A 319 -6.58 -14.77 28.27
C LYS A 319 -7.58 -14.81 27.11
N GLU A 320 -7.43 -13.93 26.12
CA GLU A 320 -8.31 -13.96 24.94
C GLU A 320 -8.08 -15.24 24.11
N VAL A 321 -6.81 -15.62 23.90
CA VAL A 321 -6.41 -16.81 23.14
C VAL A 321 -6.96 -18.11 23.73
N GLU A 322 -7.22 -18.19 25.04
CA GLU A 322 -7.84 -19.37 25.67
C GLU A 322 -9.22 -19.74 25.10
N LYS A 323 -9.94 -18.77 24.52
CA LYS A 323 -11.24 -18.99 23.87
C LYS A 323 -11.13 -19.68 22.51
N TYR A 324 -9.93 -19.78 21.94
CA TYR A 324 -9.65 -20.28 20.59
C TYR A 324 -8.91 -21.62 20.69
N ASP A 325 -9.51 -22.57 21.40
CA ASP A 325 -9.03 -23.95 21.41
C ASP A 325 -9.11 -24.59 20.00
N PRO A 326 -8.42 -25.70 19.75
CA PRO A 326 -8.36 -26.28 18.41
C PRO A 326 -9.72 -26.59 17.79
N LYS A 327 -10.68 -27.06 18.59
CA LYS A 327 -12.05 -27.35 18.15
C LYS A 327 -12.79 -26.09 17.72
N THR A 328 -12.66 -25.01 18.49
CA THR A 328 -13.28 -23.72 18.20
C THR A 328 -12.67 -23.09 16.94
N VAL A 329 -11.35 -23.18 16.80
CA VAL A 329 -10.66 -22.66 15.61
C VAL A 329 -11.05 -23.44 14.37
N GLU A 330 -11.14 -24.77 14.44
CA GLU A 330 -11.60 -25.60 13.32
C GLU A 330 -13.06 -25.28 12.94
N ASP A 331 -13.97 -25.09 13.91
CA ASP A 331 -15.37 -24.68 13.66
C ASP A 331 -15.46 -23.32 12.94
N ILE A 332 -14.66 -22.34 13.36
CA ILE A 332 -14.65 -20.99 12.78
C ILE A 332 -14.02 -21.00 11.39
N THR A 333 -12.83 -21.59 11.25
CA THR A 333 -11.92 -21.36 10.12
C THR A 333 -11.96 -22.46 9.06
N GLY A 334 -12.35 -23.67 9.46
CA GLY A 334 -12.21 -24.90 8.67
C GLY A 334 -10.79 -25.48 8.64
N VAL A 335 -9.84 -24.94 9.40
CA VAL A 335 -8.45 -25.44 9.43
C VAL A 335 -8.33 -26.58 10.45
N PRO A 336 -7.90 -27.79 10.04
CA PRO A 336 -7.68 -28.90 10.97
C PRO A 336 -6.57 -28.60 11.98
N GLU A 337 -6.78 -28.98 13.25
CA GLU A 337 -5.79 -28.78 14.33
C GLU A 337 -4.38 -29.22 13.94
N ALA A 338 -4.25 -30.42 13.36
CA ALA A 338 -2.95 -30.99 13.03
C ALA A 338 -2.16 -30.10 12.05
N GLN A 339 -2.82 -29.42 11.12
CA GLN A 339 -2.17 -28.51 10.18
C GLN A 339 -1.81 -27.18 10.86
N LEU A 340 -2.72 -26.63 11.67
CA LEU A 340 -2.48 -25.38 12.39
C LEU A 340 -1.34 -25.51 13.41
N LYS A 341 -1.32 -26.61 14.18
CA LYS A 341 -0.25 -26.91 15.14
C LYS A 341 1.12 -26.98 14.48
N ARG A 342 1.24 -27.65 13.33
CA ARG A 342 2.51 -27.73 12.58
C ARG A 342 2.99 -26.35 12.13
N ALA A 343 2.09 -25.52 11.61
CA ALA A 343 2.43 -24.16 11.21
C ALA A 343 2.88 -23.31 12.42
N ALA A 344 2.16 -23.40 13.54
CA ALA A 344 2.49 -22.70 14.79
C ALA A 344 3.86 -23.11 15.34
N GLU A 345 4.13 -24.42 15.39
CA GLU A 345 5.41 -24.96 15.86
C GLU A 345 6.57 -24.50 14.97
N THR A 346 6.40 -24.63 13.65
CA THR A 346 7.42 -24.24 12.66
C THR A 346 7.73 -22.74 12.78
N PHE A 347 6.70 -21.90 12.86
CA PHE A 347 6.86 -20.45 12.95
C PHE A 347 7.53 -20.00 14.26
N ALA A 348 7.23 -20.66 15.38
CA ALA A 348 7.82 -20.32 16.67
C ALA A 348 9.26 -20.82 16.83
N LYS A 349 9.58 -22.02 16.32
CA LYS A 349 10.87 -22.69 16.57
C LYS A 349 11.91 -22.53 15.45
N VAL A 350 11.50 -22.40 14.18
CA VAL A 350 12.43 -22.35 13.05
C VAL A 350 12.69 -20.90 12.65
N LYS A 351 13.65 -20.29 13.35
CA LYS A 351 14.03 -18.86 13.25
C LYS A 351 15.30 -18.64 12.39
N PRO A 352 15.49 -17.44 11.81
CA PRO A 352 14.59 -16.28 11.80
C PRO A 352 13.31 -16.53 11.00
N ALA A 353 12.20 -15.92 11.44
CA ALA A 353 10.88 -16.13 10.84
C ALA A 353 10.17 -14.81 10.58
N THR A 354 9.50 -14.71 9.43
CA THR A 354 8.81 -13.50 8.99
C THR A 354 7.38 -13.75 8.56
N PHE A 355 6.53 -12.73 8.73
CA PHE A 355 5.14 -12.75 8.32
C PHE A 355 4.90 -11.72 7.21
N ILE A 356 4.29 -12.16 6.11
CA ILE A 356 3.97 -11.36 4.93
C ILE A 356 2.45 -11.23 4.75
N TRP A 357 1.95 -10.00 4.64
CA TRP A 357 0.55 -9.74 4.34
C TRP A 357 0.35 -8.55 3.39
N CYS A 358 -0.86 -8.49 2.83
CA CYS A 358 -1.36 -7.40 2.00
C CYS A 358 -2.87 -7.23 2.23
N MET A 359 -3.68 -7.16 1.17
CA MET A 359 -5.09 -6.80 1.24
C MET A 359 -6.01 -7.89 1.75
N GLY A 360 -5.60 -9.15 1.68
CA GLY A 360 -6.41 -10.25 2.19
C GLY A 360 -6.55 -10.21 3.70
N VAL A 361 -5.72 -9.45 4.42
CA VAL A 361 -5.85 -9.19 5.85
C VAL A 361 -6.58 -7.87 6.12
N THR A 362 -6.30 -6.83 5.33
CA THR A 362 -6.68 -5.45 5.65
C THR A 362 -8.11 -5.07 5.31
N GLN A 363 -8.71 -5.67 4.28
CA GLN A 363 -10.03 -5.29 3.74
C GLN A 363 -11.18 -6.08 4.39
N HIS A 364 -11.34 -5.86 5.69
CA HIS A 364 -12.38 -6.46 6.53
C HIS A 364 -12.94 -5.42 7.50
N SER A 365 -14.17 -5.65 7.98
CA SER A 365 -14.76 -4.86 9.08
C SER A 365 -13.97 -4.96 10.39
N VAL A 366 -13.06 -5.94 10.49
CA VAL A 366 -12.08 -6.12 11.57
C VAL A 366 -10.63 -5.98 11.10
N GLY A 367 -10.37 -5.31 9.98
CA GLY A 367 -9.05 -5.26 9.35
C GLY A 367 -7.93 -4.73 10.26
N THR A 368 -8.20 -3.71 11.09
CA THR A 368 -7.22 -3.21 12.07
C THR A 368 -6.92 -4.26 13.15
N ALA A 369 -7.92 -5.03 13.57
CA ALA A 369 -7.77 -6.10 14.55
C ALA A 369 -7.00 -7.30 13.97
N ASN A 370 -7.25 -7.68 12.71
CA ASN A 370 -6.49 -8.73 12.01
C ASN A 370 -4.98 -8.41 12.00
N VAL A 371 -4.62 -7.19 11.62
CA VAL A 371 -3.22 -6.74 11.60
C VAL A 371 -2.61 -6.83 13.00
N ARG A 372 -3.34 -6.42 14.03
CA ARG A 372 -2.85 -6.49 15.41
C ARG A 372 -2.67 -7.90 15.92
N ALA A 373 -3.52 -8.85 15.52
CA ALA A 373 -3.34 -10.26 15.86
C ALA A 373 -2.00 -10.77 15.30
N ILE A 374 -1.69 -10.46 14.04
CA ILE A 374 -0.41 -10.81 13.40
C ILE A 374 0.77 -10.14 14.13
N CYS A 375 0.65 -8.86 14.47
CA CYS A 375 1.69 -8.17 15.26
C CYS A 375 1.92 -8.84 16.62
N ASN A 376 0.84 -9.26 17.30
CA ASN A 376 0.94 -9.93 18.60
C ASN A 376 1.59 -11.32 18.48
N LEU A 377 1.33 -12.07 17.41
CA LEU A 377 2.04 -13.33 17.12
C LEU A 377 3.55 -13.09 16.93
N LEU A 378 3.93 -12.06 16.18
CA LEU A 378 5.34 -11.69 15.98
C LEU A 378 6.01 -11.28 17.30
N LEU A 379 5.30 -10.54 18.18
CA LEU A 379 5.80 -10.19 19.51
C LEU A 379 5.94 -11.41 20.42
N ALA A 380 4.94 -12.30 20.45
CA ALA A 380 4.95 -13.52 21.26
C ALA A 380 6.09 -14.48 20.88
N THR A 381 6.54 -14.43 19.63
CA THR A 381 7.61 -15.28 19.11
C THR A 381 8.97 -14.58 19.01
N GLY A 382 9.08 -13.31 19.42
CA GLY A 382 10.34 -12.54 19.33
C GLY A 382 10.82 -12.31 17.89
N ASN A 383 9.93 -12.37 16.91
CA ASN A 383 10.24 -12.31 15.48
C ASN A 383 10.18 -10.86 14.93
N VAL A 384 10.66 -9.86 15.68
CA VAL A 384 10.72 -8.44 15.27
C VAL A 384 12.07 -7.84 15.65
N GLY A 385 12.60 -6.93 14.82
CA GLY A 385 13.83 -6.19 15.14
C GLY A 385 15.12 -6.97 14.84
N GLY A 386 15.12 -7.80 13.80
CA GLY A 386 16.31 -8.54 13.37
C GLY A 386 16.26 -8.91 11.88
N MET A 387 17.38 -9.40 11.34
CA MET A 387 17.49 -9.86 9.96
C MET A 387 16.68 -11.14 9.73
N GLY A 388 15.95 -11.23 8.62
CA GLY A 388 15.07 -12.35 8.27
C GLY A 388 13.81 -12.47 9.15
N ASN A 389 13.61 -11.53 10.07
CA ASN A 389 12.43 -11.46 10.94
C ASN A 389 11.39 -10.48 10.37
N GLY A 390 10.40 -10.15 11.19
CA GLY A 390 9.62 -8.92 11.06
C GLY A 390 8.33 -9.06 10.28
N ALA A 391 7.63 -7.93 10.20
CA ALA A 391 6.44 -7.75 9.39
C ALA A 391 6.82 -7.22 8.02
N ASN A 392 6.78 -8.12 7.05
CA ASN A 392 7.04 -7.79 5.65
C ASN A 392 5.73 -7.45 4.95
N ILE A 393 5.35 -6.17 5.08
CA ILE A 393 4.04 -5.70 4.67
C ILE A 393 4.08 -5.21 3.23
N PHE A 394 3.60 -6.03 2.31
CA PHE A 394 3.69 -5.75 0.88
C PHE A 394 2.63 -4.75 0.45
N ARG A 395 3.04 -3.49 0.32
CA ARG A 395 2.20 -2.36 -0.07
C ARG A 395 1.62 -2.51 -1.48
N GLY A 396 0.53 -1.81 -1.80
CA GLY A 396 -0.10 -1.87 -3.12
C GLY A 396 0.67 -1.14 -4.24
N HIS A 397 0.25 0.10 -4.54
CA HIS A 397 0.81 0.93 -5.61
C HIS A 397 2.27 1.33 -5.37
N CYS A 398 2.96 1.73 -6.44
CA CYS A 398 4.39 2.10 -6.44
C CYS A 398 4.79 3.13 -5.38
N ASN A 399 3.90 4.04 -5.01
CA ASN A 399 4.16 5.07 -4.01
C ASN A 399 3.07 5.18 -2.94
N VAL A 400 2.34 4.10 -2.63
CA VAL A 400 1.34 4.16 -1.55
C VAL A 400 1.99 4.42 -0.18
N GLN A 401 3.24 3.99 0.01
CA GLN A 401 4.00 4.31 1.22
C GLN A 401 4.26 5.83 1.28
N GLY A 402 4.79 6.43 0.22
CA GLY A 402 5.05 7.88 0.17
C GLY A 402 3.78 8.73 0.27
N ALA A 403 2.71 8.39 -0.45
CA ALA A 403 1.44 9.10 -0.34
C ALA A 403 0.84 9.04 1.07
N THR A 404 1.04 7.92 1.79
CA THR A 404 0.70 7.81 3.22
C THR A 404 1.65 8.67 4.08
N ASP A 405 2.95 8.62 3.81
CA ASP A 405 3.97 9.37 4.53
C ASP A 405 3.69 10.87 4.46
N PHE A 406 3.25 11.40 3.32
CA PHE A 406 2.92 12.83 3.15
C PHE A 406 1.48 13.19 3.48
N GLY A 407 0.78 12.31 4.19
CA GLY A 407 -0.49 12.64 4.83
C GLY A 407 -1.60 12.93 3.85
N LEU A 408 -1.59 12.32 2.67
CA LEU A 408 -2.71 12.35 1.71
C LEU A 408 -3.88 11.50 2.23
N ASP A 409 -4.28 11.75 3.47
CA ASP A 409 -5.15 10.97 4.32
C ASP A 409 -6.03 11.93 5.12
N VAL A 410 -7.21 11.43 5.51
CA VAL A 410 -8.26 12.23 6.15
C VAL A 410 -7.92 12.65 7.57
N SER A 411 -6.88 12.08 8.19
CA SER A 411 -6.63 12.19 9.64
C SER A 411 -5.30 12.82 10.02
N ASN A 412 -4.41 13.11 9.05
CA ASN A 412 -3.06 13.56 9.32
C ASN A 412 -2.60 14.70 8.37
N LEU A 413 -1.61 15.46 8.84
CA LEU A 413 -0.72 16.30 8.06
C LEU A 413 0.49 15.47 7.57
N PRO A 414 1.36 16.02 6.68
CA PRO A 414 2.49 15.26 6.18
C PRO A 414 3.41 14.77 7.31
N CYS A 415 4.10 13.66 7.08
CA CYS A 415 4.99 12.96 8.02
C CYS A 415 4.31 12.45 9.31
N TYR A 416 3.06 12.00 9.21
CA TYR A 416 2.25 11.45 10.32
C TYR A 416 2.05 12.41 11.50
N TYR A 417 2.16 13.73 11.26
CA TYR A 417 1.71 14.71 12.22
C TYR A 417 0.18 14.69 12.26
N GLY A 418 -0.43 14.60 13.44
CA GLY A 418 -1.90 14.54 13.57
C GLY A 418 -2.58 15.88 13.24
N LEU A 419 -3.91 15.89 13.17
CA LEU A 419 -4.71 17.12 13.05
C LEU A 419 -4.90 17.79 14.42
N VAL A 420 -3.80 18.26 15.02
CA VAL A 420 -3.81 18.95 16.32
C VAL A 420 -3.02 20.25 16.24
N GLU A 421 -3.35 21.23 17.08
CA GLU A 421 -2.71 22.55 17.08
C GLU A 421 -1.18 22.53 16.98
N GLY A 422 -0.49 21.71 17.78
CA GLY A 422 0.98 21.63 17.74
C GLY A 422 1.53 21.19 16.38
N ALA A 423 0.85 20.26 15.71
CA ALA A 423 1.21 19.79 14.37
C ALA A 423 0.91 20.84 13.28
N TRP A 424 -0.19 21.56 13.40
CA TRP A 424 -0.51 22.68 12.52
C TRP A 424 0.50 23.83 12.69
N ARG A 425 0.87 24.17 13.92
CA ARG A 425 1.92 25.17 14.20
C ARG A 425 3.28 24.75 13.63
N HIS A 426 3.61 23.46 13.69
CA HIS A 426 4.81 22.92 13.05
C HIS A 426 4.82 23.15 11.55
N TRP A 427 3.79 22.68 10.83
CA TRP A 427 3.72 22.84 9.38
C TRP A 427 3.54 24.30 8.94
N ALA A 428 2.85 25.11 9.73
CA ALA A 428 2.76 26.56 9.56
C ALA A 428 4.16 27.20 9.53
N ARG A 429 5.04 26.87 10.49
CA ARG A 429 6.44 27.32 10.50
C ARG A 429 7.24 26.82 9.29
N VAL A 430 7.06 25.56 8.89
CA VAL A 430 7.76 24.99 7.72
C VAL A 430 7.38 25.75 6.44
N TRP A 431 6.08 25.98 6.24
CA TRP A 431 5.55 26.74 5.11
C TRP A 431 5.75 28.26 5.24
N GLY A 432 6.19 28.72 6.40
CA GLY A 432 6.37 30.13 6.74
C GLY A 432 5.06 30.92 6.85
N VAL A 433 3.92 30.28 7.04
CA VAL A 433 2.60 30.92 7.09
C VAL A 433 2.10 30.92 8.53
N ASP A 434 1.41 31.97 8.97
CA ASP A 434 0.89 32.05 10.33
C ASP A 434 -0.16 30.96 10.60
N TYR A 435 -0.16 30.44 11.83
CA TYR A 435 -1.12 29.41 12.25
C TYR A 435 -2.58 29.88 12.05
N ASP A 436 -2.87 31.13 12.39
CA ASP A 436 -4.22 31.69 12.31
C ASP A 436 -4.74 31.79 10.88
N TYR A 437 -3.84 31.92 9.88
CA TYR A 437 -4.23 31.82 8.46
C TYR A 437 -4.98 30.51 8.22
N PHE A 438 -4.45 29.37 8.67
CA PHE A 438 -5.09 28.07 8.46
C PHE A 438 -6.43 27.98 9.17
N VAL A 439 -6.55 28.49 10.40
CA VAL A 439 -7.84 28.52 11.11
C VAL A 439 -8.90 29.24 10.28
N THR A 440 -8.56 30.37 9.64
CA THR A 440 -9.50 31.13 8.79
C THR A 440 -9.91 30.42 7.50
N ARG A 441 -9.18 29.37 7.07
CA ARG A 441 -9.51 28.61 5.85
C ARG A 441 -10.64 27.61 6.07
N PHE A 442 -10.81 27.11 7.29
CA PHE A 442 -11.84 26.14 7.63
C PHE A 442 -13.15 26.82 8.04
N ASP A 443 -14.27 26.20 7.69
CA ASP A 443 -15.58 26.70 8.10
C ASP A 443 -15.93 26.27 9.53
N ALA A 444 -16.67 27.11 10.25
CA ALA A 444 -17.45 26.67 11.39
C ALA A 444 -18.63 25.79 10.92
N VAL A 445 -18.96 24.77 11.71
CA VAL A 445 -20.08 23.86 11.44
C VAL A 445 -21.20 24.15 12.44
N PRO A 446 -22.43 24.50 11.99
CA PRO A 446 -23.54 24.76 12.91
C PRO A 446 -23.99 23.48 13.60
N ALA A 447 -24.72 23.62 14.70
CA ALA A 447 -25.40 22.48 15.33
C ALA A 447 -26.37 21.84 14.32
N LYS A 448 -26.26 20.52 14.12
CA LYS A 448 -26.96 19.83 13.03
C LYS A 448 -27.24 18.38 13.37
N GLY A 449 -28.47 17.90 13.21
CA GLY A 449 -28.83 16.50 13.44
C GLY A 449 -28.53 16.02 14.86
N GLY A 450 -28.82 16.85 15.87
CA GLY A 450 -28.54 16.55 17.29
C GLY A 450 -27.08 16.71 17.73
N ARG A 451 -26.18 17.16 16.85
CA ARG A 451 -24.76 17.38 17.17
C ARG A 451 -24.48 18.84 17.54
N PRO A 452 -23.55 19.11 18.46
CA PRO A 452 -23.17 20.47 18.82
C PRO A 452 -22.47 21.18 17.65
N ALA A 453 -22.51 22.51 17.67
CA ALA A 453 -21.74 23.32 16.72
C ALA A 453 -20.23 23.12 16.92
N ARG A 454 -19.44 23.25 15.84
CA ARG A 454 -17.97 23.25 15.87
C ARG A 454 -17.42 24.56 15.34
N THR A 455 -16.41 25.09 16.02
CA THR A 455 -15.64 26.25 15.54
C THR A 455 -14.78 25.88 14.32
N ALA A 456 -14.27 26.89 13.60
CA ALA A 456 -13.33 26.67 12.49
C ALA A 456 -12.07 25.89 12.95
N LYS A 457 -11.50 26.24 14.10
CA LYS A 457 -10.38 25.50 14.72
C LYS A 457 -10.75 24.04 14.97
N ALA A 458 -11.89 23.79 15.62
CA ALA A 458 -12.32 22.42 15.90
C ALA A 458 -12.56 21.62 14.61
N ASN A 459 -13.09 22.27 13.55
CA ASN A 459 -13.28 21.62 12.25
C ASN A 459 -11.94 21.32 11.55
N MET A 460 -10.95 22.21 11.65
CA MET A 460 -9.58 21.99 11.19
C MET A 460 -8.90 20.79 11.86
N GLU A 461 -9.23 20.53 13.13
CA GLU A 461 -8.75 19.39 13.92
C GLU A 461 -9.60 18.11 13.73
N THR A 462 -10.67 18.17 12.94
CA THR A 462 -11.57 17.03 12.69
C THR A 462 -11.22 16.32 11.38
N SER A 463 -11.04 15.00 11.43
CA SER A 463 -10.82 14.15 10.25
C SER A 463 -11.94 14.23 9.21
N GLY A 464 -11.60 14.08 7.93
CA GLY A 464 -12.55 14.11 6.81
C GLY A 464 -13.22 12.77 6.46
N HIS A 465 -13.92 12.76 5.33
CA HIS A 465 -14.57 11.58 4.73
C HIS A 465 -13.58 10.72 3.93
N THR A 466 -13.80 9.40 3.92
CA THR A 466 -12.92 8.46 3.24
C THR A 466 -13.34 8.17 1.80
N SER A 467 -12.39 7.76 0.96
CA SER A 467 -12.63 7.40 -0.45
C SER A 467 -13.54 6.18 -0.61
N THR A 468 -13.70 5.37 0.44
CA THR A 468 -14.65 4.25 0.52
C THR A 468 -16.08 4.66 0.89
N ARG A 469 -16.29 5.94 1.24
CA ARG A 469 -17.55 6.46 1.81
C ARG A 469 -17.93 7.86 1.30
N TRP A 470 -17.18 8.47 0.38
CA TRP A 470 -17.48 9.82 -0.14
C TRP A 470 -18.89 9.88 -0.73
N PHE A 471 -19.34 8.82 -1.39
CA PHE A 471 -20.68 8.76 -1.97
C PHE A 471 -21.78 8.70 -0.90
N ASP A 472 -21.51 8.16 0.29
CA ASP A 472 -22.47 8.26 1.39
C ASP A 472 -22.60 9.72 1.86
N ALA A 473 -21.49 10.47 1.92
CA ALA A 473 -21.51 11.90 2.23
C ALA A 473 -22.17 12.76 1.12
N ALA A 474 -22.26 12.24 -0.10
CA ALA A 474 -23.00 12.86 -1.20
C ALA A 474 -24.49 12.51 -1.17
N ASN A 475 -24.83 11.24 -0.89
CA ASN A 475 -26.19 10.68 -1.00
C ASN A 475 -27.05 10.85 0.26
N MET A 476 -26.43 10.82 1.45
CA MET A 476 -27.19 10.85 2.71
C MET A 476 -27.91 12.18 2.90
N PRO A 477 -29.02 12.20 3.66
CA PRO A 477 -29.59 13.45 4.11
C PRO A 477 -28.55 14.34 4.82
N ALA A 478 -28.57 15.64 4.54
CA ALA A 478 -27.52 16.56 4.97
C ALA A 478 -27.33 16.57 6.50
N GLU A 479 -28.41 16.39 7.26
CA GLU A 479 -28.42 16.31 8.71
C GLU A 479 -27.67 15.10 9.27
N GLN A 480 -27.42 14.07 8.47
CA GLN A 480 -26.64 12.90 8.84
C GLN A 480 -25.15 13.03 8.54
N VAL A 481 -24.72 14.04 7.79
CA VAL A 481 -23.30 14.27 7.43
C VAL A 481 -22.70 15.34 8.36
N ASP A 482 -21.56 15.06 9.00
CA ASP A 482 -20.92 15.94 10.00
C ASP A 482 -20.05 17.04 9.42
N GLN A 483 -20.70 17.85 8.59
CA GLN A 483 -20.17 19.07 8.00
C GLN A 483 -21.32 19.97 7.59
N LYS A 484 -21.00 21.20 7.13
CA LYS A 484 -21.98 22.24 6.79
C LYS A 484 -23.05 21.72 5.81
N ASP A 485 -22.63 21.09 4.72
CA ASP A 485 -23.49 20.52 3.67
C ASP A 485 -22.87 19.23 3.10
N ASN A 486 -23.62 18.46 2.32
CA ASN A 486 -23.13 17.28 1.60
C ASN A 486 -21.96 17.59 0.65
N LEU A 487 -21.25 16.56 0.21
CA LEU A 487 -20.27 16.70 -0.88
C LEU A 487 -20.97 17.13 -2.17
N LYS A 488 -20.45 18.17 -2.81
CA LYS A 488 -20.95 18.74 -4.08
C LYS A 488 -19.92 18.68 -5.19
N ALA A 489 -18.63 18.62 -4.88
CA ALA A 489 -17.58 18.48 -5.87
C ALA A 489 -16.60 17.36 -5.51
N MET A 490 -16.05 16.71 -6.53
CA MET A 490 -14.93 15.80 -6.38
C MET A 490 -13.87 16.07 -7.45
N ILE A 491 -12.63 16.23 -7.00
CA ILE A 491 -11.44 16.34 -7.85
C ILE A 491 -10.63 15.06 -7.65
N VAL A 492 -10.59 14.24 -8.68
CA VAL A 492 -9.85 12.99 -8.73
C VAL A 492 -8.57 13.21 -9.52
N MET A 493 -7.42 12.99 -8.89
CA MET A 493 -6.11 13.00 -9.55
C MET A 493 -5.47 11.63 -9.38
N GLY A 494 -5.38 10.84 -10.46
CA GLY A 494 -4.70 9.55 -10.48
C GLY A 494 -5.34 8.45 -9.61
N HIS A 495 -6.66 8.33 -9.60
CA HIS A 495 -7.39 7.31 -8.82
C HIS A 495 -8.43 6.58 -9.67
N GLY A 496 -8.40 5.24 -9.65
CA GLY A 496 -9.32 4.41 -10.43
C GLY A 496 -10.72 4.30 -9.78
N GLY A 497 -11.78 4.49 -10.57
CA GLY A 497 -13.16 4.35 -10.10
C GLY A 497 -13.55 2.89 -9.80
N ASN A 498 -12.88 1.93 -10.45
CA ASN A 498 -13.19 0.50 -10.41
C ASN A 498 -12.89 -0.11 -9.04
N THR A 499 -12.04 0.56 -8.28
CA THR A 499 -11.61 0.16 -6.94
C THR A 499 -12.49 0.71 -5.83
N ILE A 500 -13.44 1.60 -6.15
CA ILE A 500 -14.41 2.13 -5.18
C ILE A 500 -15.47 1.05 -4.91
N PRO A 501 -15.71 0.67 -3.64
CA PRO A 501 -16.68 -0.36 -3.28
C PRO A 501 -18.12 0.14 -3.43
N ARG A 502 -19.08 -0.79 -3.35
CA ARG A 502 -20.53 -0.51 -3.43
C ARG A 502 -20.86 0.39 -4.62
N MET A 503 -20.39 -0.02 -5.80
CA MET A 503 -20.45 0.79 -7.02
C MET A 503 -21.84 1.34 -7.35
N PRO A 504 -22.98 0.62 -7.11
CA PRO A 504 -24.30 1.21 -7.30
C PRO A 504 -24.57 2.47 -6.46
N ASP A 505 -24.07 2.53 -5.23
CA ASP A 505 -24.21 3.71 -4.37
C ASP A 505 -23.22 4.80 -4.76
N ALA A 506 -22.00 4.42 -5.20
CA ALA A 506 -21.05 5.35 -5.78
C ALA A 506 -21.58 6.03 -7.05
N VAL A 507 -22.28 5.29 -7.92
CA VAL A 507 -22.93 5.82 -9.14
C VAL A 507 -23.98 6.86 -8.79
N LYS A 508 -24.87 6.59 -7.81
CA LYS A 508 -25.83 7.59 -7.31
C LYS A 508 -25.10 8.85 -6.81
N GLY A 509 -24.02 8.66 -6.06
CA GLY A 509 -23.21 9.77 -5.55
C GLY A 509 -22.55 10.58 -6.66
N LEU A 510 -22.10 9.95 -7.74
CA LEU A 510 -21.56 10.65 -8.90
C LEU A 510 -22.61 11.53 -9.56
N GLU A 511 -23.88 11.10 -9.60
CA GLU A 511 -24.97 11.85 -10.22
C GLU A 511 -25.37 13.09 -9.39
N THR A 512 -25.17 13.08 -8.07
CA THR A 512 -25.47 14.23 -7.21
C THR A 512 -24.42 15.33 -7.23
N LEU A 513 -23.20 15.07 -7.71
CA LEU A 513 -22.12 16.07 -7.74
C LEU A 513 -22.42 17.19 -8.73
N GLU A 514 -22.23 18.44 -8.30
CA GLU A 514 -22.27 19.61 -9.19
C GLU A 514 -21.00 19.73 -10.04
N LEU A 515 -19.88 19.17 -9.57
CA LEU A 515 -18.58 19.18 -10.26
C LEU A 515 -17.84 17.85 -10.07
N LEU A 516 -17.42 17.25 -11.18
CA LEU A 516 -16.51 16.11 -11.19
C LEU A 516 -15.31 16.44 -12.08
N VAL A 517 -14.11 16.39 -11.53
CA VAL A 517 -12.86 16.54 -12.29
C VAL A 517 -12.10 15.23 -12.19
N VAL A 518 -11.73 14.67 -13.33
CA VAL A 518 -10.88 13.47 -13.41
C VAL A 518 -9.62 13.84 -14.16
N ALA A 519 -8.49 13.79 -13.47
CA ALA A 519 -7.18 14.12 -13.99
C ALA A 519 -6.31 12.86 -13.97
N ASP A 520 -6.00 12.32 -15.14
CA ASP A 520 -5.36 11.00 -15.27
C ASP A 520 -4.66 10.87 -16.64
N PRO A 521 -3.66 9.98 -16.78
CA PRO A 521 -3.15 9.56 -18.09
C PRO A 521 -4.18 8.86 -18.99
N HIS A 522 -5.16 8.14 -18.41
CA HIS A 522 -6.20 7.38 -19.12
C HIS A 522 -7.59 7.63 -18.51
N PRO A 523 -8.69 7.52 -19.27
CA PRO A 523 -10.01 7.70 -18.67
C PRO A 523 -10.30 6.62 -17.62
N THR A 524 -10.62 7.04 -16.40
CA THR A 524 -10.99 6.13 -15.31
C THR A 524 -12.49 5.82 -15.33
N ASN A 525 -12.96 4.77 -14.64
CA ASN A 525 -14.41 4.50 -14.64
C ASN A 525 -15.24 5.64 -14.02
N PHE A 526 -14.65 6.59 -13.30
CA PHE A 526 -15.38 7.78 -12.84
C PHE A 526 -16.02 8.56 -14.01
N VAL A 527 -15.42 8.51 -15.21
CA VAL A 527 -15.98 9.19 -16.39
C VAL A 527 -16.95 8.33 -17.20
N SER A 528 -16.92 7.01 -17.03
CA SER A 528 -17.78 6.09 -17.77
C SER A 528 -19.04 5.68 -17.01
N LEU A 529 -19.05 5.89 -15.70
CA LEU A 529 -20.14 5.54 -14.80
C LEU A 529 -21.01 6.77 -14.48
N GLY A 530 -22.30 6.52 -14.23
CA GLY A 530 -23.29 7.56 -13.99
C GLY A 530 -23.81 8.22 -15.27
N GLN A 531 -25.03 8.73 -15.22
CA GLN A 531 -25.68 9.36 -16.38
C GLN A 531 -25.43 10.89 -16.43
N ARG A 532 -24.22 11.32 -16.05
CA ARG A 532 -23.85 12.74 -16.05
C ARG A 532 -23.87 13.26 -17.48
N LYS A 533 -24.46 14.44 -17.69
CA LYS A 533 -24.48 15.13 -18.99
C LYS A 533 -23.57 16.34 -19.04
N ASN A 534 -23.32 16.96 -17.89
CA ASN A 534 -22.60 18.22 -17.75
C ASN A 534 -21.76 18.20 -16.46
N GLY A 535 -20.95 19.24 -16.25
CA GLY A 535 -20.19 19.43 -15.00
C GLY A 535 -19.14 18.34 -14.75
N THR A 536 -18.63 17.72 -15.82
CA THR A 536 -17.55 16.73 -15.75
C THR A 536 -16.40 17.17 -16.64
N TYR A 537 -15.19 17.18 -16.08
CA TYR A 537 -13.96 17.56 -16.78
C TYR A 537 -12.98 16.38 -16.76
N LEU A 538 -12.32 16.16 -17.89
CA LEU A 538 -11.30 15.15 -18.06
C LEU A 538 -9.99 15.82 -18.46
N LEU A 539 -8.99 15.77 -17.59
CA LEU A 539 -7.73 16.50 -17.73
C LEU A 539 -6.58 15.53 -18.04
N PRO A 540 -5.78 15.77 -19.10
CA PRO A 540 -4.65 14.91 -19.45
C PRO A 540 -3.48 15.15 -18.50
N ILE A 541 -3.18 14.17 -17.65
CA ILE A 541 -2.04 14.23 -16.73
C ILE A 541 -0.89 13.35 -17.22
N GLY A 542 0.34 13.86 -17.03
CA GLY A 542 1.57 13.12 -17.28
C GLY A 542 1.77 11.97 -16.29
N THR A 543 2.43 10.92 -16.73
CA THR A 543 2.92 9.84 -15.86
C THR A 543 4.16 10.30 -15.09
N GLN A 544 4.59 9.51 -14.10
CA GLN A 544 5.85 9.78 -13.38
C GLN A 544 7.12 9.51 -14.22
N PHE A 545 6.97 9.16 -15.50
CA PHE A 545 8.06 9.15 -16.48
C PHE A 545 8.18 10.49 -17.22
N GLU A 546 7.19 11.38 -17.06
CA GLU A 546 7.07 12.69 -17.71
C GLU A 546 7.42 13.85 -16.76
N CYS A 547 7.85 13.53 -15.53
CA CYS A 547 8.38 14.46 -14.54
C CYS A 547 9.51 13.80 -13.73
N SER A 548 10.31 14.62 -13.03
CA SER A 548 11.26 14.16 -12.03
C SER A 548 10.63 14.16 -10.64
N GLY A 549 11.12 13.32 -9.74
CA GLY A 549 10.68 13.28 -8.35
C GLY A 549 11.05 11.98 -7.66
N SER A 550 10.71 11.87 -6.38
CA SER A 550 11.03 10.70 -5.56
C SER A 550 9.79 9.84 -5.29
N ARG A 551 10.00 8.55 -5.02
CA ARG A 551 8.93 7.61 -4.61
C ARG A 551 9.45 6.68 -3.51
N THR A 552 8.56 6.32 -2.60
CA THR A 552 8.84 5.45 -1.46
C THR A 552 8.18 4.09 -1.68
N CYS A 553 9.01 3.05 -1.81
CA CYS A 553 8.55 1.68 -2.01
C CYS A 553 8.23 0.98 -0.66
N SER A 554 7.82 -0.29 -0.71
CA SER A 554 7.26 -0.99 0.46
C SER A 554 8.20 -1.06 1.65
N ASN A 555 9.50 -1.20 1.42
CA ASN A 555 10.53 -1.28 2.44
C ASN A 555 11.06 0.10 2.88
N ARG A 556 10.27 1.17 2.66
CA ARG A 556 10.56 2.57 3.02
C ARG A 556 11.73 3.22 2.27
N SER A 557 12.41 2.48 1.38
CA SER A 557 13.44 3.06 0.51
C SER A 557 12.83 4.11 -0.41
N VAL A 558 13.43 5.28 -0.41
CA VAL A 558 13.13 6.42 -1.26
C VAL A 558 14.04 6.35 -2.49
N GLN A 559 13.46 6.44 -3.67
CA GLN A 559 14.19 6.34 -4.94
C GLN A 559 13.90 7.57 -5.80
N TRP A 560 14.94 8.19 -6.35
CA TRP A 560 14.82 9.31 -7.29
C TRP A 560 14.55 8.80 -8.71
N GLY A 561 13.56 9.40 -9.38
CA GLY A 561 13.25 9.17 -10.78
C GLY A 561 13.59 10.39 -11.62
N GLU A 562 14.37 10.20 -12.68
CA GLU A 562 14.63 11.23 -13.67
C GLU A 562 13.52 11.27 -14.73
N LYS A 563 13.17 12.47 -15.19
CA LYS A 563 12.26 12.66 -16.32
C LYS A 563 12.79 11.94 -17.56
N VAL A 564 12.00 11.00 -18.09
CA VAL A 564 12.38 10.17 -19.26
C VAL A 564 12.05 10.89 -20.56
N VAL A 565 10.86 11.47 -20.67
CA VAL A 565 10.39 12.27 -21.81
C VAL A 565 9.63 13.49 -21.31
N ASP A 566 9.44 14.50 -22.16
CA ASP A 566 8.53 15.60 -21.83
C ASP A 566 7.06 15.11 -21.83
N PRO A 567 6.17 15.78 -21.06
CA PRO A 567 4.75 15.46 -21.09
C PRO A 567 4.20 15.45 -22.53
N ILE A 568 3.62 14.34 -22.95
CA ILE A 568 3.17 14.16 -24.34
C ILE A 568 1.86 14.90 -24.63
N PHE A 569 1.50 15.06 -25.91
CA PHE A 569 0.27 15.75 -26.35
C PHE A 569 0.05 17.10 -25.66
N GLU A 570 -1.14 17.37 -25.11
CA GLU A 570 -1.41 18.50 -24.23
C GLU A 570 -1.41 18.11 -22.74
N SER A 571 -0.76 17.00 -22.37
CA SER A 571 -0.63 16.61 -20.97
C SER A 571 0.25 17.59 -20.19
N ALA A 572 -0.12 17.84 -18.94
CA ALA A 572 0.66 18.58 -17.96
C ALA A 572 1.05 17.65 -16.79
N ASN A 573 2.12 17.97 -16.07
CA ASN A 573 2.46 17.25 -14.85
C ASN A 573 1.62 17.72 -13.66
N ASP A 574 1.62 16.94 -12.58
CA ASP A 574 0.86 17.23 -11.37
C ASP A 574 1.24 18.57 -10.74
N TYR A 575 2.53 18.92 -10.76
CA TYR A 575 3.08 20.11 -10.11
C TYR A 575 2.50 21.40 -10.70
N TRP A 576 2.50 21.49 -12.04
CA TRP A 576 1.95 22.64 -12.76
C TRP A 576 0.44 22.76 -12.55
N VAL A 577 -0.29 21.65 -12.61
CA VAL A 577 -1.76 21.64 -12.46
C VAL A 577 -2.16 22.14 -11.07
N ILE A 578 -1.50 21.63 -10.02
CA ILE A 578 -1.75 22.05 -8.63
C ILE A 578 -1.38 23.53 -8.46
N TYR A 579 -0.25 23.97 -9.01
CA TYR A 579 0.17 25.38 -8.98
C TYR A 579 -0.86 26.29 -9.67
N LYS A 580 -1.30 25.95 -10.88
CA LYS A 580 -2.28 26.74 -11.64
C LYS A 580 -3.64 26.81 -10.97
N LEU A 581 -4.11 25.70 -10.41
CA LEU A 581 -5.34 25.70 -9.65
C LEU A 581 -5.23 26.57 -8.39
N ALA A 582 -4.11 26.51 -7.68
CA ALA A 582 -3.85 27.39 -6.52
C ALA A 582 -3.78 28.88 -6.92
N GLN A 583 -3.29 29.20 -8.12
CA GLN A 583 -3.31 30.57 -8.67
C GLN A 583 -4.76 31.03 -8.88
N LYS A 584 -5.57 30.21 -9.55
CA LYS A 584 -6.99 30.51 -9.80
C LYS A 584 -7.79 30.67 -8.50
N LEU A 585 -7.45 29.91 -7.46
CA LEU A 585 -8.13 29.95 -6.16
C LEU A 585 -7.54 30.99 -5.17
N GLY A 586 -6.52 31.75 -5.59
CA GLY A 586 -6.02 32.91 -4.84
C GLY A 586 -5.12 32.59 -3.64
N PHE A 587 -4.49 31.41 -3.59
CA PHE A 587 -3.57 31.05 -2.49
C PHE A 587 -2.22 30.49 -2.95
N ALA A 588 -1.88 30.59 -4.24
CA ALA A 588 -0.58 30.15 -4.76
C ALA A 588 0.60 30.86 -4.10
N GLU A 589 0.53 32.19 -3.89
CA GLU A 589 1.63 32.94 -3.29
C GLU A 589 2.04 32.38 -1.92
N PRO A 590 1.17 32.32 -0.90
CA PRO A 590 1.58 31.79 0.40
C PRO A 590 1.87 30.28 0.37
N MET A 591 1.27 29.51 -0.55
CA MET A 591 1.50 28.07 -0.65
C MET A 591 2.85 27.70 -1.29
N PHE A 592 3.34 28.47 -2.26
CA PHE A 592 4.55 28.13 -3.05
C PHE A 592 5.75 29.04 -2.76
N LYS A 593 5.63 30.02 -1.85
CA LYS A 593 6.71 31.02 -1.57
C LYS A 593 8.07 30.45 -1.19
N THR A 594 8.12 29.25 -0.63
CA THR A 594 9.34 28.55 -0.19
C THR A 594 9.94 27.68 -1.28
N LEU A 595 9.26 27.55 -2.42
CA LEU A 595 9.61 26.62 -3.49
C LEU A 595 10.22 27.37 -4.67
N GLU A 596 11.20 26.73 -5.29
CA GLU A 596 11.81 27.23 -6.51
C GLU A 596 10.88 26.91 -7.69
N LEU A 597 10.56 27.92 -8.49
CA LEU A 597 9.83 27.72 -9.74
C LEU A 597 10.82 27.57 -10.90
N VAL A 598 10.62 26.51 -11.69
CA VAL A 598 11.36 26.22 -12.91
C VAL A 598 10.44 26.35 -14.12
N GLN A 599 11.01 26.54 -15.30
CA GLN A 599 10.25 26.60 -16.53
C GLN A 599 9.77 25.19 -16.93
N GLY A 600 8.47 24.96 -16.80
CA GLY A 600 7.77 23.77 -17.30
C GLY A 600 7.26 23.94 -18.73
N LYS A 601 6.51 22.94 -19.20
CA LYS A 601 5.92 22.92 -20.55
C LYS A 601 4.93 24.07 -20.81
N TYR A 602 4.18 24.46 -19.78
CA TYR A 602 3.12 25.47 -19.86
C TYR A 602 3.43 26.73 -19.02
N GLY A 603 4.71 26.98 -18.74
CA GLY A 603 5.15 28.08 -17.88
C GLY A 603 5.72 27.60 -16.54
N PRO A 604 5.85 28.52 -15.56
CA PRO A 604 6.46 28.21 -14.27
C PRO A 604 5.73 27.09 -13.51
N GLU A 605 6.49 26.18 -12.94
CA GLU A 605 6.05 25.08 -12.06
C GLU A 605 7.08 24.86 -10.95
N PRO A 606 6.70 24.35 -9.76
CA PRO A 606 7.66 24.12 -8.68
C PRO A 606 8.60 22.95 -8.99
N SER A 607 9.88 23.08 -8.65
CA SER A 607 10.88 22.03 -8.84
C SER A 607 10.70 20.88 -7.84
N ALA A 608 10.90 19.64 -8.29
CA ALA A 608 10.83 18.46 -7.43
C ALA A 608 11.89 18.53 -6.30
N GLU A 609 13.07 19.05 -6.60
CA GLU A 609 14.17 19.21 -5.65
C GLU A 609 13.79 20.17 -4.50
N SER A 610 13.22 21.33 -4.81
CA SER A 610 12.82 22.28 -3.76
C SER A 610 11.66 21.74 -2.91
N ILE A 611 10.72 21.01 -3.51
CA ILE A 611 9.62 20.36 -2.77
C ILE A 611 10.19 19.30 -1.81
N LEU A 612 11.12 18.45 -2.27
CA LEU A 612 11.75 17.45 -1.42
C LEU A 612 12.53 18.10 -0.26
N ARG A 613 13.20 19.24 -0.49
CA ARG A 613 13.85 19.99 0.58
C ARG A 613 12.86 20.56 1.60
N GLU A 614 11.71 21.06 1.16
CA GLU A 614 10.65 21.51 2.07
C GLU A 614 10.10 20.33 2.90
N ILE A 615 9.91 19.17 2.28
CA ILE A 615 9.58 17.92 2.97
C ILE A 615 10.63 17.60 4.03
N ASN A 616 11.93 17.62 3.67
CA ASN A 616 13.01 17.32 4.60
C ASN A 616 13.07 18.30 5.77
N LYS A 617 12.77 19.58 5.54
CA LYS A 617 12.72 20.61 6.59
C LYS A 617 11.62 20.36 7.62
N GLY A 618 10.53 19.69 7.24
CA GLY A 618 9.39 19.40 8.13
C GLY A 618 9.30 17.97 8.65
N GLY A 619 10.01 17.01 8.04
CA GLY A 619 9.84 15.57 8.22
C GLY A 619 10.44 14.94 9.48
N TRP A 620 10.57 15.67 10.58
CA TRP A 620 11.34 15.25 11.76
C TRP A 620 10.75 14.03 12.49
N SER A 621 9.42 13.94 12.66
CA SER A 621 8.73 12.84 13.38
C SER A 621 8.97 11.43 12.78
N THR A 622 9.27 11.36 11.49
CA THR A 622 9.57 10.10 10.78
C THR A 622 11.05 9.92 10.48
N GLY A 623 11.88 10.95 10.71
CA GLY A 623 13.25 10.99 10.20
C GLY A 623 13.27 11.00 8.67
N TYR A 624 12.35 11.72 8.03
CA TYR A 624 12.36 11.94 6.58
C TYR A 624 13.19 13.19 6.23
N THR A 625 14.36 13.34 6.87
CA THR A 625 15.13 14.59 6.90
C THR A 625 16.48 14.46 6.21
N GLY A 626 17.09 13.28 6.24
CA GLY A 626 18.39 13.04 5.59
C GLY A 626 18.33 12.71 4.10
N GLN A 627 17.14 12.55 3.51
CA GLN A 627 16.96 12.15 2.10
C GLN A 627 16.98 13.35 1.13
N SER A 628 18.13 13.99 0.95
CA SER A 628 18.25 15.07 -0.03
C SER A 628 18.17 14.55 -1.48
N PRO A 629 17.76 15.41 -2.44
CA PRO A 629 17.82 15.06 -3.86
C PRO A 629 19.19 14.55 -4.30
N GLU A 630 20.27 15.15 -3.79
CA GLU A 630 21.66 14.78 -4.12
C GLU A 630 21.97 13.35 -3.71
N ARG A 631 21.66 12.98 -2.47
CA ARG A 631 21.93 11.63 -1.97
C ARG A 631 21.09 10.60 -2.72
N LEU A 632 19.81 10.87 -2.97
CA LEU A 632 18.95 9.93 -3.71
C LEU A 632 19.42 9.74 -5.16
N LYS A 633 19.84 10.81 -5.85
CA LYS A 633 20.44 10.72 -7.19
C LYS A 633 21.74 9.92 -7.17
N LEU A 634 22.59 10.11 -6.16
CA LEU A 634 23.83 9.37 -5.98
C LEU A 634 23.57 7.86 -5.83
N HIS A 635 22.54 7.46 -5.07
CA HIS A 635 22.15 6.05 -4.96
C HIS A 635 21.69 5.44 -6.29
N MET A 636 20.99 6.21 -7.12
CA MET A 636 20.54 5.74 -8.44
C MET A 636 21.70 5.60 -9.44
N GLN A 637 22.74 6.43 -9.30
CA GLN A 637 23.97 6.34 -10.10
C GLN A 637 24.82 5.13 -9.69
N HIS A 638 24.86 4.77 -8.41
CA HIS A 638 25.75 3.74 -7.84
C HIS A 638 25.01 2.51 -7.28
N GLN A 639 23.93 2.07 -7.95
CA GLN A 639 23.16 0.91 -7.50
C GLN A 639 24.01 -0.37 -7.40
N ASP A 640 25.03 -0.50 -8.26
CA ASP A 640 25.97 -1.62 -8.30
C ASP A 640 26.88 -1.71 -7.06
N LYS A 641 26.90 -0.67 -6.22
CA LYS A 641 27.71 -0.60 -4.99
C LYS A 641 26.96 -1.05 -3.74
N PHE A 642 25.68 -1.39 -3.83
CA PHE A 642 24.91 -1.90 -2.71
C PHE A 642 24.90 -3.42 -2.69
N ASP A 643 25.16 -4.01 -1.52
CA ASP A 643 24.99 -5.44 -1.32
C ASP A 643 23.51 -5.85 -1.45
N VAL A 644 23.27 -6.99 -2.11
CA VAL A 644 21.92 -7.42 -2.47
C VAL A 644 21.14 -7.92 -1.25
N VAL A 645 21.77 -8.31 -0.15
CA VAL A 645 21.06 -8.82 1.03
C VAL A 645 20.89 -7.72 2.07
N SER A 646 22.00 -7.15 2.52
CA SER A 646 22.04 -6.11 3.55
C SER A 646 21.62 -4.73 3.05
N LEU A 647 21.58 -4.51 1.72
CA LEU A 647 21.37 -3.20 1.10
C LEU A 647 22.41 -2.15 1.48
N ARG A 648 23.54 -2.55 2.08
CA ARG A 648 24.58 -1.65 2.56
C ARG A 648 25.51 -1.24 1.41
N GLY A 649 25.84 0.04 1.31
CA GLY A 649 26.82 0.55 0.37
C GLY A 649 28.24 0.11 0.72
N ALA A 650 29.00 -0.30 -0.29
CA ALA A 650 30.35 -0.82 -0.15
C ALA A 650 31.34 0.24 0.38
N LYS A 651 32.32 -0.22 1.16
CA LYS A 651 33.44 0.59 1.67
C LYS A 651 34.21 1.24 0.52
N GLY A 652 34.56 2.52 0.65
CA GLY A 652 35.26 3.31 -0.37
C GLY A 652 34.41 3.74 -1.56
N SER A 653 33.10 3.47 -1.55
CA SER A 653 32.18 3.94 -2.60
C SER A 653 31.56 5.30 -2.25
N PRO A 654 31.03 6.06 -3.24
CA PRO A 654 30.33 7.32 -2.96
C PRO A 654 29.09 7.18 -2.05
N VAL A 655 28.54 5.97 -1.96
CA VAL A 655 27.38 5.61 -1.13
C VAL A 655 27.80 4.76 0.07
N GLU A 656 29.06 4.82 0.47
CA GLU A 656 29.58 4.10 1.62
C GLU A 656 28.70 4.35 2.86
N ASN A 657 28.44 3.28 3.60
CA ASN A 657 27.62 3.23 4.80
C ASN A 657 26.11 3.43 4.61
N ASP A 658 25.66 4.02 3.51
CA ASP A 658 24.23 4.20 3.29
C ASP A 658 23.52 2.86 3.04
N PHE A 659 22.26 2.75 3.48
CA PHE A 659 21.36 1.70 3.01
C PHE A 659 20.64 2.16 1.74
N TYR A 660 20.46 1.28 0.77
CA TYR A 660 19.86 1.63 -0.51
C TYR A 660 18.49 2.33 -0.35
N GLY A 661 18.38 3.55 -0.86
CA GLY A 661 17.21 4.42 -0.78
C GLY A 661 16.97 5.07 0.59
N LEU A 662 17.94 5.07 1.50
CA LEU A 662 17.86 5.80 2.79
C LEU A 662 16.53 5.57 3.53
N PRO A 663 16.13 4.30 3.79
CA PRO A 663 14.83 3.97 4.34
C PRO A 663 14.59 4.71 5.66
N TRP A 664 13.45 5.39 5.78
CA TRP A 664 13.18 6.19 6.98
C TRP A 664 12.88 5.31 8.20
N PRO A 665 13.35 5.63 9.43
CA PRO A 665 14.04 6.87 9.75
C PRO A 665 15.46 7.01 9.20
N CYS A 666 15.73 8.18 8.63
CA CYS A 666 17.03 8.69 8.25
C CYS A 666 17.24 10.04 8.96
N TRP A 667 17.76 9.97 10.17
CA TRP A 667 17.76 11.09 11.11
C TRP A 667 18.70 12.24 10.71
N GLY A 668 18.37 13.44 11.20
CA GLY A 668 19.20 14.64 11.05
C GLY A 668 19.24 15.20 9.63
N THR A 669 20.14 16.16 9.42
CA THR A 669 20.33 16.79 8.11
C THR A 669 21.08 15.87 7.14
N PRO A 670 21.04 16.13 5.82
CA PRO A 670 21.82 15.36 4.85
C PRO A 670 23.32 15.32 5.15
N GLU A 671 23.87 16.36 5.76
CA GLU A 671 25.29 16.47 6.14
C GLU A 671 25.67 15.54 7.29
N LEU A 672 24.73 15.21 8.18
CA LEU A 672 24.94 14.21 9.22
C LEU A 672 25.16 12.80 8.63
N LYS A 673 24.71 12.57 7.39
CA LYS A 673 24.86 11.30 6.66
C LYS A 673 24.42 10.07 7.45
N HIS A 674 23.31 10.18 8.20
CA HIS A 674 22.67 8.99 8.74
C HIS A 674 22.32 8.03 7.57
N PRO A 675 22.58 6.71 7.69
CA PRO A 675 22.51 5.77 6.57
C PRO A 675 21.08 5.34 6.20
N GLY A 676 20.12 5.69 7.05
CA GLY A 676 18.76 5.16 7.02
C GLY A 676 18.61 3.93 7.91
N THR A 677 17.38 3.51 8.16
CA THR A 677 17.03 2.40 9.05
C THR A 677 16.39 1.28 8.23
N HIS A 678 17.18 0.37 7.68
CA HIS A 678 16.64 -0.71 6.83
C HIS A 678 15.79 -1.73 7.60
N ILE A 679 16.12 -1.99 8.88
CA ILE A 679 15.34 -2.84 9.80
C ILE A 679 14.91 -2.00 10.99
N LEU A 680 13.60 -1.81 11.15
CA LEU A 680 13.04 -1.13 12.32
C LEU A 680 13.26 -1.98 13.58
N TYR A 681 13.50 -1.29 14.69
CA TYR A 681 13.53 -1.87 16.05
C TYR A 681 14.68 -2.85 16.31
N ASN A 682 15.75 -2.75 15.51
CA ASN A 682 16.96 -3.54 15.66
C ASN A 682 17.89 -2.93 16.72
N THR A 683 17.92 -3.54 17.89
CA THR A 683 18.77 -3.11 19.02
C THR A 683 20.22 -3.57 18.89
N ALA A 684 20.53 -4.48 17.95
CA ALA A 684 21.90 -4.95 17.71
C ALA A 684 22.75 -3.96 16.89
N LEU A 685 22.16 -2.85 16.43
CA LEU A 685 22.85 -1.77 15.74
C LEU A 685 22.79 -0.49 16.57
N GLU A 686 23.80 0.36 16.40
CA GLU A 686 23.82 1.70 16.99
C GLU A 686 22.73 2.56 16.34
N ALA A 687 22.15 3.49 17.11
CA ALA A 687 21.14 4.41 16.60
C ALA A 687 21.67 5.23 15.40
N ASN A 688 22.94 5.65 15.43
CA ASN A 688 23.62 6.35 14.32
C ASN A 688 23.77 5.52 13.05
N ASN A 689 23.69 4.20 13.16
CA ASN A 689 23.93 3.28 12.07
C ASN A 689 22.65 2.57 11.61
N GLY A 690 21.48 3.18 11.87
CA GLY A 690 20.18 2.62 11.50
C GLY A 690 19.64 1.57 12.47
N GLY A 691 20.13 1.55 13.71
CA GLY A 691 19.54 0.79 14.82
C GLY A 691 18.35 1.52 15.46
N GLY A 692 17.59 0.83 16.30
CA GLY A 692 16.47 1.46 16.99
C GLY A 692 15.70 0.57 17.96
N THR A 693 14.78 1.20 18.67
CA THR A 693 13.97 0.65 19.77
C THR A 693 12.48 0.84 19.48
N PHE A 694 11.57 0.24 20.26
CA PHE A 694 10.15 0.59 20.08
C PHE A 694 9.87 2.01 20.57
N ARG A 695 8.92 2.70 19.94
CA ARG A 695 8.59 4.09 20.27
C ARG A 695 7.62 4.15 21.47
N PRO A 696 7.91 4.91 22.54
CA PRO A 696 7.01 5.14 23.68
C PRO A 696 5.85 6.10 23.34
N ARG A 697 5.07 5.76 22.31
CA ARG A 697 4.02 6.64 21.75
C ARG A 697 2.78 6.79 22.63
N PHE A 698 2.54 5.85 23.55
CA PHE A 698 1.27 5.71 24.27
C PHE A 698 1.36 6.12 25.75
N GLY A 699 2.32 6.98 26.06
CA GLY A 699 2.67 7.35 27.42
C GLY A 699 3.83 6.52 27.96
N LEU A 700 4.30 6.92 29.15
CA LEU A 700 5.44 6.29 29.83
C LEU A 700 5.00 5.24 30.85
N THR A 701 3.79 5.37 31.37
CA THR A 701 3.20 4.47 32.36
C THR A 701 1.71 4.25 32.07
N ARG A 702 1.16 3.16 32.62
CA ARG A 702 -0.26 2.83 32.52
C ARG A 702 -0.80 2.39 33.89
N GLU A 703 -1.71 3.20 34.44
CA GLU A 703 -2.49 2.79 35.60
C GLU A 703 -3.51 1.71 35.19
N ARG A 704 -3.54 0.62 35.94
CA ARG A 704 -4.56 -0.42 35.88
C ARG A 704 -5.14 -0.67 37.27
N THR A 705 -6.44 -0.92 37.31
CA THR A 705 -7.14 -1.38 38.52
C THR A 705 -7.18 -2.90 38.52
N LEU A 706 -6.69 -3.51 39.61
CA LEU A 706 -6.75 -4.95 39.84
C LEU A 706 -8.15 -5.37 40.30
N PRO A 707 -8.50 -6.68 40.23
CA PRO A 707 -9.82 -7.17 40.64
C PRO A 707 -10.23 -6.85 42.09
N ASP A 708 -9.26 -6.63 42.97
CA ASP A 708 -9.47 -6.23 44.37
C ASP A 708 -9.66 -4.71 44.57
N GLY A 709 -9.68 -3.93 43.48
CA GLY A 709 -9.81 -2.48 43.49
C GLY A 709 -8.50 -1.71 43.69
N SER A 710 -7.38 -2.39 43.96
CA SER A 710 -6.07 -1.75 44.06
C SER A 710 -5.59 -1.25 42.69
N LYS A 711 -4.71 -0.25 42.68
CA LYS A 711 -4.17 0.36 41.46
C LYS A 711 -2.68 0.04 41.33
N VAL A 712 -2.28 -0.41 40.15
CA VAL A 712 -0.88 -0.63 39.77
C VAL A 712 -0.55 0.30 38.62
N ASN A 713 0.63 0.92 38.66
CA ASN A 713 1.11 1.76 37.57
C ASN A 713 2.25 1.04 36.84
N ASP A 714 1.92 0.39 35.73
CA ASP A 714 2.89 -0.37 34.95
C ASP A 714 3.77 0.57 34.13
N THR A 715 5.06 0.28 34.02
CA THR A 715 5.93 0.96 33.06
C THR A 715 5.60 0.54 31.62
N LEU A 716 5.58 1.52 30.72
CA LEU A 716 5.51 1.32 29.27
C LEU A 716 6.88 1.53 28.61
N LEU A 717 7.92 1.80 29.39
CA LEU A 717 9.29 1.88 28.94
C LEU A 717 9.91 0.48 28.86
N ALA A 718 10.87 0.29 27.95
CA ALA A 718 11.58 -0.98 27.85
C ALA A 718 12.28 -1.32 29.18
N GLU A 719 12.48 -2.61 29.43
CA GLU A 719 13.11 -3.12 30.67
C GLU A 719 14.20 -4.15 30.32
N ASN A 720 14.86 -4.69 31.35
CA ASN A 720 15.84 -5.77 31.27
C ASN A 720 17.00 -5.47 30.30
N GLY A 721 17.46 -4.23 30.24
CA GLY A 721 18.60 -3.84 29.41
C GLY A 721 18.33 -3.88 27.90
N SER A 722 17.08 -3.75 27.46
CA SER A 722 16.77 -3.62 26.03
C SER A 722 17.04 -2.20 25.54
N TYR A 723 18.19 -1.96 24.92
CA TYR A 723 18.58 -0.67 24.32
C TYR A 723 19.37 -0.87 23.01
N SER A 724 19.48 0.16 22.17
CA SER A 724 20.32 0.11 20.97
C SER A 724 21.80 -0.03 21.32
N LEU A 725 22.57 -0.75 20.50
CA LEU A 725 24.01 -0.94 20.71
C LEU A 725 24.71 0.40 20.99
N ASN A 726 25.58 0.41 22.01
CA ASN A 726 26.35 1.58 22.46
C ASN A 726 25.54 2.79 22.95
N SER A 727 24.22 2.68 23.16
CA SER A 727 23.44 3.73 23.82
C SER A 727 23.96 4.04 25.23
N GLU A 728 24.14 5.31 25.60
CA GLU A 728 24.56 5.67 26.96
C GLU A 728 23.49 5.38 28.01
N ILE A 729 22.20 5.41 27.62
CA ILE A 729 21.10 5.03 28.50
C ILE A 729 20.83 3.54 28.34
N LYS A 730 21.10 2.76 29.38
CA LYS A 730 21.02 1.28 29.39
C LYS A 730 19.66 0.73 29.83
N ASP A 731 18.61 1.54 29.75
CA ASP A 731 17.25 1.20 30.17
C ASP A 731 16.21 1.84 29.22
N GLY A 732 14.91 1.67 29.51
CA GLY A 732 13.85 2.41 28.84
C GLY A 732 13.86 3.91 29.18
N TYR A 733 13.61 4.75 28.20
CA TYR A 733 13.66 6.22 28.35
C TYR A 733 12.58 6.94 27.50
N PRO A 734 12.10 8.12 27.93
CA PRO A 734 11.11 8.89 27.19
C PRO A 734 11.69 9.51 25.92
N GLU A 735 10.85 10.16 25.12
CA GLU A 735 11.34 10.96 23.99
C GLU A 735 12.20 12.14 24.44
N PHE A 736 13.15 12.54 23.58
CA PHE A 736 14.04 13.66 23.89
C PHE A 736 13.34 15.01 23.70
N THR A 737 13.41 15.83 24.74
CA THR A 737 13.03 17.25 24.75
C THR A 737 14.21 18.11 25.18
N MET A 738 14.14 19.43 24.96
CA MET A 738 15.14 20.35 25.50
C MET A 738 15.27 20.22 27.02
N GLY A 739 14.16 20.03 27.74
CA GLY A 739 14.18 19.77 29.19
C GLY A 739 14.88 18.46 29.55
N MET A 740 14.70 17.40 28.75
CA MET A 740 15.42 16.13 28.94
C MET A 740 16.93 16.30 28.72
N LEU A 741 17.36 17.03 27.68
CA LEU A 741 18.77 17.30 27.42
C LEU A 741 19.41 18.06 28.59
N LYS A 742 18.77 19.12 29.10
CA LYS A 742 19.23 19.87 30.28
C LYS A 742 19.39 18.98 31.50
N LYS A 743 18.42 18.08 31.75
CA LYS A 743 18.47 17.16 32.88
C LYS A 743 19.65 16.19 32.80
N LEU A 744 20.06 15.81 31.58
CA LEU A 744 21.21 14.95 31.32
C LEU A 744 22.53 15.72 31.20
N GLY A 745 22.50 17.06 31.14
CA GLY A 745 23.65 17.91 30.85
C GLY A 745 24.09 17.89 29.38
N TRP A 746 23.27 17.32 28.49
CA TRP A 746 23.56 17.18 27.05
C TRP A 746 23.14 18.41 26.24
N ASP A 747 22.48 19.38 26.86
CA ASP A 747 22.15 20.66 26.22
C ASP A 747 23.39 21.47 25.83
N GLN A 748 24.54 21.21 26.47
CA GLN A 748 25.83 21.83 26.14
C GLN A 748 26.40 21.37 24.79
N ASP A 749 25.91 20.25 24.25
CA ASP A 749 26.31 19.74 22.93
C ASP A 749 25.51 20.36 21.78
N LEU A 750 24.54 21.24 22.09
CA LEU A 750 23.82 22.05 21.11
C LEU A 750 24.66 23.26 20.69
N THR A 751 24.63 23.57 19.40
CA THR A 751 25.23 24.78 18.86
C THR A 751 24.38 26.01 19.19
N PRO A 752 24.98 27.22 19.20
CA PRO A 752 24.22 28.46 19.40
C PRO A 752 23.05 28.65 18.42
N ALA A 753 23.20 28.20 17.17
CA ALA A 753 22.16 28.29 16.15
C ALA A 753 20.98 27.34 16.41
N GLU A 754 21.27 26.12 16.89
CA GLU A 754 20.23 25.16 17.30
C GLU A 754 19.47 25.69 18.53
N ILE A 755 20.19 26.20 19.54
CA ILE A 755 19.57 26.81 20.73
C ILE A 755 18.67 27.99 20.35
N ALA A 756 19.11 28.86 19.43
CA ALA A 756 18.31 29.98 18.96
C ALA A 756 17.01 29.50 18.29
N THR A 757 17.07 28.46 17.46
CA THR A 757 15.90 27.89 16.78
C THR A 757 14.94 27.22 17.77
N ILE A 758 15.47 26.43 18.70
CA ILE A 758 14.69 25.78 19.77
C ILE A 758 14.00 26.83 20.64
N THR A 759 14.70 27.90 21.01
CA THR A 759 14.17 29.01 21.80
C THR A 759 13.07 29.76 21.06
N TRP A 760 13.26 30.04 19.77
CA TRP A 760 12.24 30.65 18.92
C TRP A 760 10.96 29.80 18.84
N ILE A 761 11.10 28.47 18.73
CA ILE A 761 9.97 27.54 18.64
C ILE A 761 9.21 27.44 19.97
N GLY A 762 9.95 27.35 21.07
CA GLY A 762 9.39 27.11 22.40
C GLY A 762 8.90 28.36 23.11
N GLY A 763 9.47 29.53 22.81
CA GLY A 763 9.20 30.77 23.55
C GLY A 763 9.35 30.55 25.06
N ASN A 764 8.28 30.83 25.81
CA ASN A 764 8.24 30.63 27.27
C ASN A 764 8.19 29.16 27.72
N ALA A 765 8.02 28.22 26.78
CA ALA A 765 7.93 26.78 27.04
C ALA A 765 9.06 26.00 26.36
N VAL A 766 10.28 26.56 26.32
CA VAL A 766 11.45 26.00 25.63
C VAL A 766 11.74 24.54 25.98
N ASP A 767 11.53 24.14 27.24
CA ASP A 767 11.79 22.76 27.70
C ASP A 767 10.84 21.72 27.11
N THR A 768 9.72 22.15 26.54
CA THR A 768 8.72 21.29 25.88
C THR A 768 9.04 21.03 24.41
N VAL A 769 9.97 21.78 23.81
CA VAL A 769 10.41 21.54 22.44
C VAL A 769 11.06 20.18 22.37
N ASN A 770 10.55 19.34 21.47
CA ASN A 770 10.95 17.94 21.35
C ASN A 770 11.63 17.66 20.01
N TRP A 771 12.26 16.49 19.94
CA TRP A 771 12.96 15.95 18.77
C TRP A 771 12.17 15.99 17.44
N ALA A 772 10.82 16.03 17.50
CA ALA A 772 9.95 16.05 16.33
C ALA A 772 9.51 17.46 15.93
N ASN A 773 9.66 18.47 16.78
CA ASN A 773 9.23 19.84 16.49
C ASN A 773 10.40 20.82 16.37
N ASP A 774 11.60 20.42 16.80
CA ASP A 774 12.84 21.16 16.61
C ASP A 774 13.24 21.21 15.12
N LEU A 775 13.10 22.38 14.51
CA LEU A 775 13.44 22.60 13.10
C LEU A 775 14.95 22.71 12.83
N SER A 776 15.78 22.81 13.87
CA SER A 776 17.23 22.80 13.71
C SER A 776 17.79 21.37 13.59
N GLY A 777 17.06 20.38 14.11
CA GLY A 777 17.52 19.00 14.22
C GLY A 777 18.53 18.75 15.35
N GLY A 778 18.86 19.76 16.16
CA GLY A 778 19.84 19.67 17.23
C GLY A 778 19.48 18.61 18.27
N ILE A 779 18.21 18.53 18.69
CA ILE A 779 17.79 17.51 19.66
C ILE A 779 18.00 16.09 19.12
N GLN A 780 17.71 15.85 17.83
CA GLN A 780 17.97 14.54 17.22
C GLN A 780 19.46 14.25 17.15
N ARG A 781 20.25 15.21 16.67
CA ARG A 781 21.70 15.08 16.54
C ARG A 781 22.37 14.75 17.87
N VAL A 782 22.00 15.45 18.94
CA VAL A 782 22.53 15.22 20.30
C VAL A 782 22.07 13.87 20.84
N ALA A 783 20.78 13.51 20.77
CA ALA A 783 20.34 12.19 21.21
C ALA A 783 21.13 11.06 20.52
N LEU A 784 21.36 11.21 19.23
CA LEU A 784 22.13 10.29 18.40
C LEU A 784 23.62 10.23 18.76
N SER A 785 24.27 11.34 19.10
CA SER A 785 25.69 11.33 19.52
C SER A 785 25.91 10.52 20.80
N HIS A 786 24.90 10.44 21.67
CA HIS A 786 24.90 9.58 22.86
C HIS A 786 24.35 8.16 22.60
N GLY A 787 24.24 7.76 21.33
CA GLY A 787 23.77 6.44 20.91
C GLY A 787 22.28 6.19 21.15
N CYS A 788 21.51 7.22 21.51
CA CYS A 788 20.09 7.12 21.84
C CYS A 788 19.21 7.42 20.62
N VAL A 789 18.08 6.72 20.55
CA VAL A 789 17.05 7.00 19.54
C VAL A 789 16.23 8.23 19.95
N PRO A 790 16.02 9.23 19.09
CA PRO A 790 15.40 10.50 19.48
C PRO A 790 13.98 10.39 20.06
N TYR A 791 13.18 9.43 19.57
CA TYR A 791 11.80 9.25 20.03
C TYR A 791 11.66 8.48 21.36
N GLY A 792 12.76 8.01 21.95
CA GLY A 792 12.72 7.22 23.19
C GLY A 792 12.88 5.71 23.01
N ASN A 793 12.71 4.96 24.11
CA ASN A 793 12.81 3.51 24.18
C ASN A 793 11.67 2.93 25.03
N GLY A 794 10.60 2.51 24.34
CA GLY A 794 9.37 1.99 24.93
C GLY A 794 9.17 0.49 24.74
N LYS A 795 8.06 -0.02 25.27
CA LYS A 795 7.51 -1.33 24.94
C LYS A 795 6.53 -1.22 23.78
N ALA A 796 6.54 -2.23 22.92
CA ALA A 796 5.37 -2.52 22.08
C ALA A 796 4.19 -2.91 22.98
N ARG A 797 2.95 -2.60 22.58
CA ARG A 797 1.76 -2.95 23.38
C ARG A 797 0.89 -3.97 22.66
N ALA A 798 0.69 -5.11 23.32
CA ALA A 798 -0.21 -6.16 22.86
C ALA A 798 -1.68 -5.81 23.15
N ASN A 799 -1.92 -4.99 24.20
CA ASN A 799 -3.20 -4.37 24.52
C ASN A 799 -3.20 -2.88 24.10
N ALA A 800 -4.07 -2.49 23.17
CA ALA A 800 -4.20 -1.11 22.68
C ALA A 800 -5.56 -0.52 23.09
N TRP A 801 -5.64 -0.08 24.35
CA TRP A 801 -6.86 0.41 25.02
C TRP A 801 -7.57 1.60 24.34
N ASN A 802 -6.94 2.29 23.41
CA ASN A 802 -7.56 3.37 22.62
C ASN A 802 -8.26 2.86 21.34
N LEU A 803 -8.14 1.58 21.02
CA LEU A 803 -8.80 1.00 19.85
C LEU A 803 -10.12 0.32 20.23
N PRO A 804 -11.06 0.19 19.28
CA PRO A 804 -12.39 -0.37 19.55
C PRO A 804 -12.36 -1.80 20.12
N ASP A 805 -11.37 -2.61 19.71
CA ASP A 805 -11.04 -3.92 20.31
C ASP A 805 -9.59 -3.86 20.84
N PRO A 806 -9.39 -3.57 22.15
CA PRO A 806 -8.06 -3.44 22.74
C PRO A 806 -7.19 -4.68 22.61
N VAL A 807 -7.80 -5.86 22.73
CA VAL A 807 -7.25 -7.14 22.28
C VAL A 807 -8.09 -7.60 21.08
N PRO A 808 -7.47 -7.95 19.94
CA PRO A 808 -8.23 -8.41 18.78
C PRO A 808 -9.17 -9.58 19.13
N THR A 809 -10.43 -9.45 18.74
CA THR A 809 -11.48 -10.45 18.99
C THR A 809 -12.08 -10.86 17.64
N HIS A 810 -12.31 -12.16 17.43
CA HIS A 810 -12.98 -12.62 16.21
C HIS A 810 -14.42 -12.10 16.16
N ARG A 811 -14.83 -11.63 14.99
CA ARG A 811 -16.20 -11.23 14.69
C ARG A 811 -16.53 -11.72 13.29
N GLU A 812 -17.70 -12.31 13.11
CA GLU A 812 -18.12 -12.72 11.78
C GLU A 812 -18.26 -11.51 10.85
N PRO A 813 -17.94 -11.68 9.55
CA PRO A 813 -18.22 -10.68 8.52
C PRO A 813 -19.67 -10.19 8.58
N ILE A 814 -19.92 -8.97 8.08
CA ILE A 814 -21.28 -8.40 8.05
C ILE A 814 -22.22 -9.31 7.26
N TYR A 815 -21.72 -9.85 6.15
CA TYR A 815 -22.39 -10.85 5.34
C TYR A 815 -21.66 -12.19 5.46
N SER A 816 -22.12 -13.04 6.38
CA SER A 816 -21.53 -14.36 6.63
C SER A 816 -22.44 -15.50 6.17
N PRO A 817 -21.90 -16.57 5.56
CA PRO A 817 -22.67 -17.79 5.29
C PRO A 817 -22.93 -18.61 6.57
N ARG A 818 -22.20 -18.34 7.66
CA ARG A 818 -22.29 -19.05 8.95
C ARG A 818 -23.14 -18.26 9.94
N VAL A 819 -24.45 -18.24 9.71
CA VAL A 819 -25.42 -17.55 10.58
C VAL A 819 -25.37 -18.09 12.02
N ASP A 820 -25.03 -19.36 12.20
CA ASP A 820 -24.82 -19.98 13.50
C ASP A 820 -23.62 -19.38 14.28
N LEU A 821 -22.59 -18.92 13.58
CA LEU A 821 -21.44 -18.25 14.18
C LEU A 821 -21.69 -16.76 14.43
N VAL A 822 -22.58 -16.10 13.68
CA VAL A 822 -22.93 -14.69 13.89
C VAL A 822 -23.45 -14.45 15.32
N ALA A 823 -24.25 -15.38 15.85
CA ALA A 823 -24.75 -15.29 17.22
C ALA A 823 -23.65 -15.40 18.29
N LYS A 824 -22.59 -16.19 18.01
CA LYS A 824 -21.46 -16.39 18.93
C LYS A 824 -20.41 -15.28 18.82
N TRP A 825 -20.21 -14.76 17.61
CA TRP A 825 -19.18 -13.80 17.25
C TRP A 825 -19.77 -12.60 16.50
N PRO A 826 -20.64 -11.81 17.15
CA PRO A 826 -21.37 -10.74 16.47
C PRO A 826 -20.46 -9.59 16.05
N ALA A 827 -20.91 -8.86 15.03
CA ALA A 827 -20.34 -7.59 14.63
C ALA A 827 -20.38 -6.57 15.78
N ARG A 828 -19.63 -5.48 15.61
CA ARG A 828 -19.57 -4.41 16.61
C ARG A 828 -20.91 -3.66 16.72
N PRO A 829 -21.17 -2.97 17.84
CA PRO A 829 -22.25 -2.00 17.91
C PRO A 829 -22.09 -0.91 16.83
N ASP A 830 -23.21 -0.37 16.37
CA ASP A 830 -23.21 0.76 15.46
C ASP A 830 -22.58 2.00 16.12
N GLU A 831 -21.85 2.79 15.33
CA GLU A 831 -21.16 3.98 15.82
C GLU A 831 -21.14 5.09 14.78
N ARG A 832 -20.65 6.27 15.15
CA ARG A 832 -20.44 7.39 14.22
C ARG A 832 -18.98 7.78 14.24
N THR A 833 -18.32 7.67 13.10
CA THR A 833 -16.89 7.93 12.92
C THR A 833 -16.67 8.58 11.56
N LEU A 834 -15.60 9.38 11.40
CA LEU A 834 -15.25 9.98 10.11
C LEU A 834 -16.45 10.69 9.44
N ARG A 835 -17.19 11.43 10.29
CA ARG A 835 -18.32 12.31 9.95
C ARG A 835 -19.64 11.63 9.53
N ILE A 836 -19.75 10.29 9.56
CA ILE A 836 -20.96 9.55 9.14
C ILE A 836 -21.24 8.31 10.04
N PRO A 837 -22.46 7.75 10.02
CA PRO A 837 -22.75 6.49 10.71
C PRO A 837 -22.03 5.29 10.09
N ASN A 838 -21.57 4.38 10.95
CA ASN A 838 -21.08 3.07 10.62
C ASN A 838 -22.01 2.01 11.25
N LEU A 839 -22.77 1.31 10.40
CA LEU A 839 -23.85 0.42 10.80
C LEU A 839 -23.39 -1.04 10.74
N HIS A 840 -22.81 -1.54 11.81
CA HIS A 840 -22.28 -2.90 11.89
C HIS A 840 -23.37 -3.89 12.31
N THR A 841 -23.87 -3.79 13.55
CA THR A 841 -24.87 -4.70 14.11
C THR A 841 -26.19 -4.60 13.34
N THR A 842 -26.61 -3.38 12.98
CA THR A 842 -27.87 -3.19 12.23
C THR A 842 -27.83 -3.91 10.89
N MET A 843 -26.72 -3.78 10.14
CA MET A 843 -26.60 -4.42 8.83
C MET A 843 -26.47 -5.94 8.94
N GLN A 844 -25.66 -6.45 9.89
CA GLN A 844 -25.49 -7.90 10.09
C GLN A 844 -26.80 -8.55 10.53
N LYS A 845 -27.53 -7.93 11.47
CA LYS A 845 -28.84 -8.42 11.93
C LYS A 845 -29.85 -8.46 10.77
N ALA A 846 -29.94 -7.39 9.98
CA ALA A 846 -30.82 -7.35 8.82
C ALA A 846 -30.47 -8.44 7.79
N ALA A 847 -29.19 -8.74 7.57
CA ALA A 847 -28.75 -9.81 6.67
C ALA A 847 -29.20 -11.20 7.18
N VAL A 848 -29.12 -11.45 8.49
CA VAL A 848 -29.59 -12.68 9.12
C VAL A 848 -31.11 -12.82 9.02
N GLU A 849 -31.85 -11.78 9.42
CA GLU A 849 -33.32 -11.79 9.44
C GLU A 849 -33.94 -11.96 8.05
N ARG A 850 -33.31 -11.37 7.02
CA ARG A 850 -33.73 -11.54 5.62
C ARG A 850 -33.30 -12.88 5.01
N GLY A 851 -32.56 -13.70 5.74
CA GLY A 851 -32.08 -14.99 5.26
C GLY A 851 -31.10 -14.89 4.08
N VAL A 852 -30.27 -13.85 4.03
CA VAL A 852 -29.36 -13.58 2.90
C VAL A 852 -28.47 -14.78 2.57
N ALA A 853 -27.94 -15.47 3.59
CA ALA A 853 -27.10 -16.66 3.41
C ALA A 853 -27.80 -17.82 2.69
N LYS A 854 -29.14 -17.89 2.72
CA LYS A 854 -29.90 -18.93 1.97
C LYS A 854 -29.97 -18.60 0.48
N SER A 855 -30.20 -17.32 0.16
CA SER A 855 -30.34 -16.85 -1.23
C SER A 855 -28.99 -16.64 -1.92
N PHE A 856 -27.96 -16.29 -1.15
CA PHE A 856 -26.59 -16.01 -1.59
C PHE A 856 -25.60 -16.87 -0.80
N PRO A 857 -25.51 -18.19 -1.07
CA PRO A 857 -24.76 -19.12 -0.21
C PRO A 857 -23.25 -19.13 -0.45
N ILE A 858 -22.76 -18.49 -1.52
CA ILE A 858 -21.34 -18.54 -1.92
C ILE A 858 -20.62 -17.32 -1.35
N VAL A 859 -19.50 -17.53 -0.65
CA VAL A 859 -18.58 -16.46 -0.27
C VAL A 859 -17.90 -15.91 -1.51
N LEU A 860 -18.05 -14.63 -1.78
CA LEU A 860 -17.33 -13.94 -2.84
C LEU A 860 -16.16 -13.16 -2.25
N THR A 861 -14.95 -13.57 -2.60
CA THR A 861 -13.72 -12.84 -2.26
C THR A 861 -13.12 -12.18 -3.49
N SER A 862 -12.34 -11.12 -3.29
CA SER A 862 -11.77 -10.32 -4.37
C SER A 862 -10.25 -10.26 -4.33
N GLY A 863 -9.61 -10.02 -5.47
CA GLY A 863 -8.17 -9.82 -5.50
C GLY A 863 -7.63 -9.34 -6.84
N ARG A 864 -6.33 -9.60 -7.03
CA ARG A 864 -5.57 -9.08 -8.17
C ARG A 864 -5.27 -10.17 -9.18
N LEU A 865 -4.92 -9.73 -10.39
CA LEU A 865 -4.28 -10.52 -11.44
C LEU A 865 -2.88 -9.97 -11.70
N VAL A 866 -1.99 -10.80 -12.28
CA VAL A 866 -0.60 -10.37 -12.52
C VAL A 866 -0.48 -9.37 -13.68
N GLU A 867 -1.42 -9.41 -14.60
CA GLU A 867 -1.47 -8.66 -15.85
C GLU A 867 -1.92 -7.21 -15.60
N TYR A 868 -2.71 -6.98 -14.54
CA TYR A 868 -3.32 -5.68 -14.26
C TYR A 868 -2.90 -5.08 -12.92
N GLU A 869 -3.05 -3.77 -12.82
CA GLU A 869 -2.71 -3.00 -11.63
C GLU A 869 -3.73 -1.88 -11.38
N GLY A 870 -3.94 -1.54 -10.11
CA GLY A 870 -4.96 -0.56 -9.71
C GLY A 870 -6.37 -0.98 -10.17
N GLY A 871 -7.15 -0.02 -10.66
CA GLY A 871 -8.43 -0.26 -11.32
C GLY A 871 -8.30 -0.76 -12.77
N GLY A 872 -7.07 -1.01 -13.25
CA GLY A 872 -6.79 -1.54 -14.57
C GLY A 872 -6.83 -0.53 -15.71
N GLU A 873 -7.02 0.76 -15.44
CA GLU A 873 -7.19 1.81 -16.46
C GLU A 873 -6.01 1.87 -17.44
N GLU A 874 -4.78 1.97 -16.92
CA GLU A 874 -3.55 1.99 -17.71
C GLU A 874 -3.25 0.62 -18.36
N THR A 875 -3.48 -0.46 -17.61
CA THR A 875 -3.01 -1.80 -17.98
C THR A 875 -3.96 -2.51 -18.94
N ARG A 876 -5.28 -2.27 -18.86
CA ARG A 876 -6.27 -2.72 -19.87
C ARG A 876 -6.25 -1.87 -21.14
N SER A 877 -5.66 -0.67 -21.07
CA SER A 877 -5.40 0.20 -22.22
C SER A 877 -4.10 -0.16 -22.95
N ASN A 878 -3.29 -1.05 -22.37
CA ASN A 878 -2.05 -1.55 -22.94
C ASN A 878 -2.32 -2.81 -23.78
N LYS A 879 -2.03 -2.76 -25.08
CA LYS A 879 -2.28 -3.86 -26.03
C LYS A 879 -1.60 -5.18 -25.66
N TRP A 880 -0.39 -5.12 -25.09
CA TRP A 880 0.38 -6.32 -24.75
C TRP A 880 -0.15 -7.01 -23.51
N LEU A 881 -0.53 -6.24 -22.50
CA LEU A 881 -1.15 -6.79 -21.29
C LEU A 881 -2.59 -7.28 -21.56
N ALA A 882 -3.31 -6.55 -22.41
CA ALA A 882 -4.63 -6.94 -22.90
C ALA A 882 -4.62 -8.29 -23.66
N GLU A 883 -3.50 -8.67 -24.28
CA GLU A 883 -3.37 -9.98 -24.93
C GLU A 883 -3.27 -11.13 -23.91
N LEU A 884 -2.67 -10.88 -22.75
CA LEU A 884 -2.45 -11.91 -21.72
C LEU A 884 -3.72 -12.28 -20.95
N GLN A 885 -4.64 -11.33 -20.79
CA GLN A 885 -5.94 -11.55 -20.17
C GLN A 885 -6.99 -10.73 -20.90
N GLN A 886 -8.01 -11.38 -21.47
CA GLN A 886 -9.02 -10.71 -22.30
C GLN A 886 -10.42 -10.67 -21.67
N ASP A 887 -10.71 -11.63 -20.81
CA ASP A 887 -12.03 -11.79 -20.22
C ASP A 887 -12.01 -11.43 -18.73
N MET A 888 -13.06 -10.75 -18.28
CA MET A 888 -13.43 -10.71 -16.87
C MET A 888 -14.09 -12.04 -16.48
N PHE A 889 -13.73 -12.59 -15.32
CA PHE A 889 -14.20 -13.90 -14.89
C PHE A 889 -14.52 -13.99 -13.39
N VAL A 890 -15.27 -15.03 -13.02
CA VAL A 890 -15.43 -15.54 -11.67
C VAL A 890 -14.85 -16.94 -11.57
N GLU A 891 -13.98 -17.18 -10.59
CA GLU A 891 -13.55 -18.54 -10.24
C GLU A 891 -14.66 -19.22 -9.45
N ILE A 892 -15.03 -20.44 -9.85
CA ILE A 892 -16.06 -21.24 -9.20
C ILE A 892 -15.59 -22.70 -9.08
N ASN A 893 -15.90 -23.33 -7.95
CA ASN A 893 -15.54 -24.73 -7.72
C ASN A 893 -16.30 -25.68 -8.68
N PRO A 894 -15.71 -26.80 -9.15
CA PRO A 894 -16.38 -27.74 -10.04
C PRO A 894 -17.71 -28.30 -9.50
N ALA A 895 -17.81 -28.55 -8.19
CA ALA A 895 -19.05 -29.03 -7.58
C ALA A 895 -20.14 -27.95 -7.62
N ASP A 896 -19.82 -26.71 -7.23
CA ASP A 896 -20.77 -25.60 -7.25
C ASP A 896 -21.23 -25.26 -8.67
N ALA A 897 -20.32 -25.36 -9.65
CA ALA A 897 -20.63 -25.17 -11.06
C ALA A 897 -21.58 -26.26 -11.58
N THR A 898 -21.31 -27.53 -11.26
CA THR A 898 -22.13 -28.67 -11.67
C THR A 898 -23.55 -28.56 -11.09
N GLU A 899 -23.67 -28.25 -9.79
CA GLU A 899 -24.95 -28.03 -9.12
C GLU A 899 -25.79 -26.91 -9.76
N ARG A 900 -25.13 -25.97 -10.47
CA ARG A 900 -25.74 -24.81 -11.13
C ARG A 900 -25.82 -24.92 -12.65
N GLY A 901 -25.43 -26.06 -13.22
CA GLY A 901 -25.40 -26.24 -14.68
C GLY A 901 -24.43 -25.32 -15.42
N ILE A 902 -23.38 -24.83 -14.75
CA ILE A 902 -22.40 -23.89 -15.30
C ILE A 902 -21.25 -24.66 -15.96
N LYS A 903 -20.90 -24.25 -17.18
CA LYS A 903 -19.74 -24.77 -17.93
C LYS A 903 -18.58 -23.77 -17.90
N ASP A 904 -17.36 -24.29 -17.94
CA ASP A 904 -16.16 -23.47 -18.06
C ASP A 904 -16.19 -22.58 -19.31
N GLY A 905 -15.77 -21.33 -19.19
CA GLY A 905 -15.76 -20.33 -20.27
C GLY A 905 -17.14 -19.80 -20.70
N ALA A 906 -18.25 -20.29 -20.11
CA ALA A 906 -19.59 -19.75 -20.35
C ALA A 906 -19.77 -18.39 -19.66
N PHE A 907 -20.73 -17.59 -20.15
CA PHE A 907 -21.14 -16.40 -19.41
C PHE A 907 -22.05 -16.79 -18.24
N VAL A 908 -21.87 -16.11 -17.12
CA VAL A 908 -22.67 -16.27 -15.91
C VAL A 908 -23.07 -14.90 -15.36
N TRP A 909 -24.20 -14.86 -14.67
CA TRP A 909 -24.57 -13.76 -13.79
C TRP A 909 -24.07 -14.06 -12.39
N VAL A 910 -23.32 -13.13 -11.83
CA VAL A 910 -23.00 -13.10 -10.40
C VAL A 910 -23.83 -12.00 -9.77
N SER A 911 -24.68 -12.35 -8.81
CA SER A 911 -25.56 -11.42 -8.10
C SER A 911 -25.11 -11.21 -6.67
N GLY A 912 -25.08 -9.95 -6.23
CA GLY A 912 -24.81 -9.55 -4.85
C GLY A 912 -26.12 -9.33 -4.07
N PRO A 913 -26.06 -9.30 -2.73
CA PRO A 913 -27.26 -9.25 -1.88
C PRO A 913 -27.81 -7.84 -1.69
N GLU A 914 -27.09 -6.80 -2.12
CA GLU A 914 -27.52 -5.41 -2.06
C GLU A 914 -27.87 -4.87 -3.45
N ASN A 915 -28.74 -3.85 -3.49
CA ASN A 915 -29.05 -3.04 -4.68
C ASN A 915 -29.53 -3.83 -5.92
N ASN A 916 -29.96 -5.10 -5.76
CA ASN A 916 -30.20 -6.02 -6.89
C ASN A 916 -29.01 -6.10 -7.87
N ALA A 917 -27.80 -5.85 -7.36
CA ALA A 917 -26.62 -5.72 -8.18
C ALA A 917 -26.24 -7.06 -8.80
N LYS A 918 -25.84 -7.01 -10.07
CA LYS A 918 -25.38 -8.18 -10.83
C LYS A 918 -24.21 -7.80 -11.73
N ALA A 919 -23.38 -8.78 -12.08
CA ALA A 919 -22.30 -8.63 -13.04
C ALA A 919 -22.31 -9.80 -14.03
N LYS A 920 -22.13 -9.52 -15.31
CA LYS A 920 -22.03 -10.55 -16.36
C LYS A 920 -20.58 -10.83 -16.69
N VAL A 921 -20.09 -12.02 -16.36
CA VAL A 921 -18.67 -12.38 -16.48
C VAL A 921 -18.52 -13.81 -17.00
N LYS A 922 -17.30 -14.20 -17.37
CA LYS A 922 -16.99 -15.60 -17.72
C LYS A 922 -16.87 -16.46 -16.47
N ALA A 923 -17.30 -17.71 -16.54
CA ALA A 923 -16.98 -18.71 -15.52
C ALA A 923 -15.58 -19.28 -15.76
N LEU A 924 -14.77 -19.35 -14.72
CA LEU A 924 -13.54 -20.13 -14.67
C LEU A 924 -13.73 -21.25 -13.65
N VAL A 925 -14.05 -22.45 -14.14
CA VAL A 925 -14.32 -23.62 -13.29
C VAL A 925 -13.00 -24.23 -12.84
N THR A 926 -12.70 -24.19 -11.54
CA THR A 926 -11.37 -24.54 -11.02
C THR A 926 -11.39 -25.02 -9.57
N GLU A 927 -10.55 -26.01 -9.25
CA GLU A 927 -10.36 -26.51 -7.87
C GLU A 927 -9.54 -25.56 -6.98
N ARG A 928 -9.03 -24.45 -7.54
CA ARG A 928 -8.27 -23.46 -6.77
C ARG A 928 -9.12 -22.83 -5.67
N VAL A 929 -10.42 -22.67 -5.88
CA VAL A 929 -11.37 -22.21 -4.86
C VAL A 929 -12.09 -23.41 -4.23
N GLY A 930 -12.29 -23.36 -2.91
CA GLY A 930 -13.06 -24.38 -2.20
C GLY A 930 -14.56 -24.34 -2.55
N LYS A 931 -15.28 -25.42 -2.27
CA LYS A 931 -16.75 -25.43 -2.38
C LYS A 931 -17.36 -24.32 -1.51
N GLY A 932 -18.36 -23.62 -2.04
CA GLY A 932 -19.00 -22.47 -1.39
C GLY A 932 -18.18 -21.17 -1.43
N VAL A 933 -17.08 -21.13 -2.20
CA VAL A 933 -16.23 -19.95 -2.34
C VAL A 933 -16.03 -19.61 -3.82
N ALA A 934 -16.14 -18.34 -4.15
CA ALA A 934 -15.87 -17.78 -5.47
C ALA A 934 -14.89 -16.62 -5.38
N PHE A 935 -14.20 -16.34 -6.49
CA PHE A 935 -13.26 -15.22 -6.58
C PHE A 935 -13.48 -14.38 -7.82
N MET A 936 -13.46 -13.05 -7.66
CA MET A 936 -13.52 -12.10 -8.78
C MET A 936 -12.48 -10.98 -8.63
N PRO A 937 -11.73 -10.63 -9.69
CA PRO A 937 -10.85 -9.47 -9.67
C PRO A 937 -11.63 -8.15 -9.73
N PHE A 938 -11.00 -7.05 -9.29
CA PHE A 938 -11.59 -5.69 -9.32
C PHE A 938 -11.03 -4.79 -10.45
N HIS A 939 -10.16 -5.33 -11.31
CA HIS A 939 -9.41 -4.56 -12.32
C HIS A 939 -10.22 -4.11 -13.53
N PHE A 940 -11.48 -4.52 -13.66
CA PHE A 940 -12.22 -4.41 -14.91
C PHE A 940 -13.24 -3.27 -14.89
N GLY A 941 -13.52 -2.73 -16.07
CA GLY A 941 -14.46 -1.64 -16.30
C GLY A 941 -14.88 -1.60 -17.76
N GLY A 942 -15.87 -0.76 -18.07
CA GLY A 942 -16.45 -0.66 -19.41
C GLY A 942 -17.73 -1.48 -19.60
N PHE A 943 -18.06 -2.39 -18.67
CA PHE A 943 -19.41 -2.89 -18.45
C PHE A 943 -19.90 -2.49 -17.06
N TYR A 944 -21.21 -2.33 -16.90
CA TYR A 944 -21.85 -2.12 -15.62
C TYR A 944 -23.22 -2.79 -15.61
N GLN A 945 -23.39 -3.80 -14.75
CA GLN A 945 -24.61 -4.61 -14.64
C GLN A 945 -25.07 -5.24 -15.97
N GLY A 946 -24.10 -5.70 -16.76
CA GLY A 946 -24.28 -6.28 -18.09
C GLY A 946 -24.48 -5.27 -19.22
N VAL A 947 -24.48 -3.96 -18.91
CA VAL A 947 -24.66 -2.89 -19.91
C VAL A 947 -23.31 -2.35 -20.34
N ASP A 948 -23.11 -2.27 -21.65
CA ASP A 948 -21.93 -1.68 -22.28
C ASP A 948 -21.84 -0.17 -22.01
N GLN A 949 -20.71 0.27 -21.46
CA GLN A 949 -20.43 1.67 -21.11
C GLN A 949 -19.46 2.35 -22.09
N ARG A 950 -19.04 1.69 -23.18
CA ARG A 950 -18.08 2.24 -24.15
C ARG A 950 -18.49 3.62 -24.67
N GLY A 951 -19.80 3.83 -24.86
CA GLY A 951 -20.34 5.10 -25.35
C GLY A 951 -20.08 6.31 -24.44
N ASN A 952 -19.77 6.09 -23.16
CA ASN A 952 -19.53 7.15 -22.19
C ASN A 952 -18.07 7.63 -22.19
N TYR A 953 -17.16 6.84 -22.76
CA TYR A 953 -15.76 7.24 -22.89
C TYR A 953 -15.58 8.25 -24.03
N PRO A 954 -14.58 9.14 -23.96
CA PRO A 954 -14.17 9.90 -25.14
C PRO A 954 -13.80 8.95 -26.29
N LYS A 955 -14.20 9.33 -27.51
CA LYS A 955 -14.03 8.48 -28.70
C LYS A 955 -12.58 8.00 -28.85
N GLY A 956 -12.40 6.68 -28.85
CA GLY A 956 -11.10 6.06 -29.04
C GLY A 956 -10.24 5.97 -27.77
N LEU A 957 -10.74 6.36 -26.60
CA LEU A 957 -10.03 6.25 -25.32
C LEU A 957 -10.62 5.18 -24.38
N ASP A 958 -11.60 4.40 -24.85
CA ASP A 958 -12.07 3.20 -24.16
C ASP A 958 -10.92 2.17 -24.00
N PRO A 959 -10.86 1.45 -22.87
CA PRO A 959 -9.85 0.42 -22.67
C PRO A 959 -10.03 -0.74 -23.65
N ILE A 960 -8.93 -1.42 -24.00
CA ILE A 960 -8.95 -2.52 -24.98
C ILE A 960 -9.72 -3.72 -24.43
N VAL A 961 -9.52 -4.02 -23.14
CA VAL A 961 -10.23 -5.07 -22.43
C VAL A 961 -11.32 -4.47 -21.56
N LEU A 962 -12.55 -4.93 -21.77
CA LEU A 962 -13.74 -4.53 -21.02
C LEU A 962 -14.14 -5.63 -20.04
N GLY A 963 -14.83 -5.24 -18.99
CA GLY A 963 -15.38 -6.15 -18.00
C GLY A 963 -16.10 -5.39 -16.90
N GLU A 964 -16.52 -6.12 -15.88
CA GLU A 964 -17.17 -5.56 -14.69
C GLU A 964 -16.28 -5.76 -13.47
N SER A 965 -16.20 -4.75 -12.60
CA SER A 965 -15.50 -4.91 -11.32
C SER A 965 -16.37 -5.69 -10.34
N VAL A 966 -15.75 -6.55 -9.52
CA VAL A 966 -16.40 -7.15 -8.35
C VAL A 966 -17.03 -6.11 -7.40
N ASN A 967 -16.54 -4.86 -7.41
CA ASN A 967 -17.08 -3.79 -6.59
C ASN A 967 -18.51 -3.36 -6.97
N THR A 968 -19.02 -3.80 -8.12
CA THR A 968 -20.46 -3.75 -8.42
C THR A 968 -21.28 -4.57 -7.42
N LEU A 969 -20.72 -5.66 -6.90
CA LEU A 969 -21.40 -6.65 -6.06
C LEU A 969 -21.06 -6.51 -4.56
N THR A 970 -19.99 -5.80 -4.22
CA THR A 970 -19.58 -5.61 -2.83
C THR A 970 -20.63 -4.88 -2.01
N THR A 971 -20.74 -5.25 -0.74
CA THR A 971 -21.82 -4.87 0.18
C THR A 971 -21.34 -3.92 1.27
N TYR A 972 -22.24 -3.49 2.16
CA TYR A 972 -21.88 -2.73 3.36
C TYR A 972 -20.97 -3.52 4.31
N GLY A 973 -19.95 -2.84 4.86
CA GLY A 973 -19.06 -3.37 5.88
C GLY A 973 -17.75 -2.58 5.93
N TYR A 974 -17.36 -2.09 7.10
CA TYR A 974 -16.23 -1.16 7.24
C TYR A 974 -15.46 -1.34 8.53
N ASP A 975 -14.15 -1.26 8.47
CA ASP A 975 -13.28 -1.20 9.64
C ASP A 975 -13.62 0.02 10.52
N PRO A 976 -13.79 -0.14 11.84
CA PRO A 976 -14.26 0.93 12.72
C PRO A 976 -13.26 2.09 12.88
N VAL A 977 -11.97 1.83 12.66
CA VAL A 977 -10.91 2.83 12.88
C VAL A 977 -10.66 3.66 11.62
N THR A 978 -10.74 3.02 10.46
CA THR A 978 -10.26 3.60 9.20
C THR A 978 -11.33 3.67 8.12
N ALA A 979 -12.52 3.11 8.34
CA ALA A 979 -13.55 2.92 7.32
C ALA A 979 -13.04 2.24 6.04
N MET A 980 -12.00 1.40 6.16
CA MET A 980 -11.60 0.47 5.10
C MET A 980 -12.77 -0.49 4.85
N HIS A 981 -13.12 -0.67 3.58
CA HIS A 981 -14.25 -1.51 3.19
C HIS A 981 -13.94 -3.02 3.31
N GLU A 982 -14.96 -3.81 3.69
CA GLU A 982 -14.94 -5.28 3.75
C GLU A 982 -15.05 -5.89 2.33
N GLY A 983 -14.03 -5.65 1.51
CA GLY A 983 -13.99 -6.10 0.11
C GLY A 983 -13.53 -7.55 -0.07
N LYS A 984 -13.06 -8.21 1.00
CA LYS A 984 -12.54 -9.59 0.93
C LYS A 984 -13.55 -10.66 1.32
N VAL A 985 -14.70 -10.26 1.85
CA VAL A 985 -15.79 -11.17 2.17
C VAL A 985 -17.11 -10.49 1.89
N THR A 986 -17.88 -11.08 1.00
CA THR A 986 -19.32 -10.86 0.89
C THR A 986 -19.97 -12.16 0.44
N LEU A 987 -21.26 -12.13 0.17
CA LEU A 987 -22.03 -13.26 -0.33
C LEU A 987 -22.47 -13.03 -1.77
N CYS A 988 -22.62 -14.09 -2.55
CA CYS A 988 -23.13 -14.03 -3.90
C CYS A 988 -23.96 -15.26 -4.28
N GLN A 989 -24.66 -15.12 -5.40
CA GLN A 989 -25.26 -16.22 -6.15
C GLN A 989 -24.70 -16.19 -7.57
N ILE A 990 -24.50 -17.37 -8.16
CA ILE A 990 -23.99 -17.53 -9.52
C ILE A 990 -25.00 -18.35 -10.31
N ALA A 991 -25.36 -17.89 -11.50
CA ALA A 991 -26.25 -18.61 -12.41
C ALA A 991 -25.77 -18.48 -13.86
N ALA A 992 -26.12 -19.44 -14.71
CA ALA A 992 -25.89 -19.34 -16.16
C ALA A 992 -26.59 -18.08 -16.73
N ALA A 993 -25.94 -17.39 -17.67
CA ALA A 993 -26.37 -16.07 -18.17
C ALA A 993 -27.25 -16.04 -19.41
#